data_AF-T1H9L4-F1
#
_entry.id   AF-T1H9L4-F1
#
_cell.length_a   1.000
_cell.length_b   1.000
_cell.length_c   1.000
_cell.angle_alpha   90.00
_cell.angle_beta   90.00
_cell.angle_gamma   90.00
#
_symmetry.space_group_name_H-M   'P 1'
#
loop_
_entity.id
_entity.type
_entity.pdbx_description
1 polymer ?
#
loop_
_entity_poly.entity_id
_entity_poly.type
_entity_poly.pdbx_seq_one_letter_code
_entity_poly.pdbx_strand_id
1 'polypeptide(L)'
;DAAEKAVEEGIPALRAARNVSDLESAMVVVDRFSGEIRAMVGGAQTKYAGFNRAMQARRPVGSLAKPPTYLTALSQPDTFRLNTWLADEPLLLKQPNGQVWQPNNYDRQFRGRVMLVDALANSLNVPTVNLGMTVGLEQISNTLQRLGIQKEVIQPVPAMLLGAISLTPMEVAQKYQTIASGGNRAPLSALRSVIAEDGSVLYQSFPQAERAVPAQAAYLTLYGMQQVVERGTSRSLAVKFPNYHLAAKTGTTNDLRDSWFAGVDGKEVAITWVGRDNNGPAKLTGANGALTLYRRYLENQTPLALMLTPPEGIATMTVDSGGQFICNGSAGRALPVWTENPQALCQSAQQQQQVPAQQNDSGVADWIKEMFVGWLYLTNSEQQQRVTTVMQNPDTSSHESVRADNGPDTTLRLDDVSFAVPSRTLLHSLSLTFPIGKVCGLIGHNGSGKSTLLKMQGRHQTPSSGVISVKDTPLPCWDSKSFARQVAYLPQQLPAAEGMTVRELVALGRYPWHGALWQYRSRKGGKRYRRRGAEAVRSPFGGERQRAWLAMTVAQDSRCLLLDEPTSALDIAHQVEVLALIQRMSSEQGVTVIAVLHDINMAARYCDYLVALRGGEMIAQGTPDAIMTPQVLEAVYGISMGILPHPGGGAPVSFVC
;
A
#
# COMPACT_ATOMS: atom_id res chain seq x y z
N ASP A 1 -5.33 8.57 33.42
CA ASP A 1 -6.52 8.35 34.25
C ASP A 1 -7.39 7.19 33.75
N ALA A 2 -8.50 7.44 33.03
CA ALA A 2 -9.56 6.44 32.78
C ALA A 2 -9.08 5.17 32.06
N ALA A 3 -8.21 5.30 31.06
CA ALA A 3 -7.63 4.18 30.32
C ALA A 3 -6.63 3.36 31.18
N GLU A 4 -5.84 4.03 32.01
CA GLU A 4 -4.89 3.39 32.94
C GLU A 4 -5.63 2.58 34.00
N LYS A 5 -6.59 3.20 34.70
CA LYS A 5 -7.43 2.53 35.71
C LYS A 5 -8.17 1.32 35.13
N ALA A 6 -8.65 1.41 33.89
CA ALA A 6 -9.31 0.30 33.21
C ALA A 6 -8.38 -0.91 32.99
N VAL A 7 -7.09 -0.67 32.74
CA VAL A 7 -6.05 -1.70 32.58
C VAL A 7 -5.55 -2.20 33.94
N GLU A 8 -5.25 -1.31 34.88
CA GLU A 8 -4.76 -1.61 36.24
C GLU A 8 -5.73 -2.50 37.02
N GLU A 9 -7.03 -2.20 36.99
CA GLU A 9 -8.05 -3.04 37.65
C GLU A 9 -8.44 -4.27 36.81
N GLY A 10 -8.41 -4.12 35.48
CA GLY A 10 -8.98 -5.09 34.56
C GLY A 10 -8.06 -6.28 34.28
N ILE A 11 -6.75 -6.06 34.14
CA ILE A 11 -5.80 -7.14 33.88
C ILE A 11 -5.68 -8.12 35.06
N PRO A 12 -5.54 -7.71 36.33
CA PRO A 12 -5.55 -8.65 37.46
C PRO A 12 -6.83 -9.51 37.51
N ALA A 13 -8.00 -8.90 37.22
CA ALA A 13 -9.26 -9.62 37.12
C ALA A 13 -9.28 -10.66 35.97
N LEU A 14 -8.74 -10.32 34.80
CA LEU A 14 -8.60 -11.26 33.67
C LEU A 14 -7.58 -12.38 33.96
N ARG A 15 -6.45 -12.06 34.60
CA ARG A 15 -5.42 -13.02 35.01
C ARG A 15 -6.00 -14.08 35.94
N ALA A 16 -6.76 -13.64 36.96
CA ALA A 16 -7.49 -14.52 37.87
C ALA A 16 -8.57 -15.33 37.14
N ALA A 17 -9.44 -14.69 36.35
CA ALA A 17 -10.57 -15.34 35.67
C ALA A 17 -10.18 -16.32 34.55
N ARG A 18 -8.89 -16.43 34.18
CA ARG A 18 -8.39 -17.39 33.17
C ARG A 18 -7.26 -18.30 33.64
N ASN A 19 -6.78 -18.12 34.87
CA ASN A 19 -5.57 -18.76 35.38
C ASN A 19 -4.40 -18.63 34.37
N VAL A 20 -4.01 -17.37 34.12
CA VAL A 20 -2.89 -16.96 33.27
C VAL A 20 -2.24 -15.74 33.93
N SER A 21 -1.03 -15.89 34.47
CA SER A 21 -0.37 -14.86 35.29
C SER A 21 0.28 -13.73 34.49
N ASP A 22 0.61 -13.97 33.22
CA ASP A 22 1.41 -13.14 32.33
C ASP A 22 0.59 -12.46 31.20
N LEU A 23 -0.70 -12.19 31.45
CA LEU A 23 -1.52 -11.36 30.54
C LEU A 23 -1.08 -9.89 30.59
N GLU A 24 -0.75 -9.33 29.44
CA GLU A 24 -0.42 -7.92 29.23
C GLU A 24 -1.47 -7.22 28.38
N SER A 25 -1.43 -5.89 28.35
CA SER A 25 -2.41 -5.05 27.67
C SER A 25 -1.75 -3.88 26.94
N ALA A 26 -2.48 -3.33 25.98
CA ALA A 26 -2.23 -2.01 25.43
C ALA A 26 -3.56 -1.31 25.15
N MET A 27 -3.61 0.01 25.34
CA MET A 27 -4.77 0.84 24.97
C MET A 27 -4.29 2.11 24.29
N VAL A 28 -4.91 2.48 23.18
CA VAL A 28 -4.65 3.74 22.45
C VAL A 28 -5.99 4.42 22.22
N VAL A 29 -6.11 5.67 22.67
CA VAL A 29 -7.28 6.51 22.45
C VAL A 29 -6.86 7.72 21.62
N VAL A 30 -7.57 7.97 20.52
CA VAL A 30 -7.34 9.10 19.62
C VAL A 30 -8.64 9.85 19.37
N ASP A 31 -8.52 11.15 19.10
CA ASP A 31 -9.62 11.96 18.60
C ASP A 31 -10.13 11.42 17.26
N ARG A 32 -11.45 11.29 17.16
CA ARG A 32 -12.15 10.75 16.00
C ARG A 32 -11.88 11.55 14.72
N PHE A 33 -11.72 12.86 14.82
CA PHE A 33 -11.63 13.77 13.66
C PHE A 33 -10.24 14.34 13.46
N SER A 34 -9.54 14.76 14.53
CA SER A 34 -8.21 15.39 14.43
C SER A 34 -7.05 14.39 14.47
N GLY A 35 -7.26 13.15 14.92
CA GLY A 35 -6.19 12.19 15.14
C GLY A 35 -5.28 12.51 16.33
N GLU A 36 -5.57 13.55 17.13
CA GLU A 36 -4.82 13.84 18.35
C GLU A 36 -4.91 12.66 19.33
N ILE A 37 -3.76 12.16 19.78
CA ILE A 37 -3.68 11.04 20.74
C ILE A 37 -4.11 11.56 22.12
N ARG A 38 -5.26 11.08 22.61
CA ARG A 38 -5.85 11.45 23.90
C ARG A 38 -5.30 10.63 25.07
N ALA A 39 -5.00 9.35 24.84
CA ALA A 39 -4.35 8.49 25.84
C ALA A 39 -3.55 7.34 25.20
N MET A 40 -2.52 6.87 25.90
CA MET A 40 -1.74 5.69 25.52
C MET A 40 -1.32 4.90 26.77
N VAL A 41 -1.58 3.59 26.78
CA VAL A 41 -1.17 2.65 27.83
C VAL A 41 -0.38 1.52 27.18
N GLY A 42 0.88 1.33 27.60
CA GLY A 42 1.85 0.42 26.97
C GLY A 42 2.01 -0.96 27.63
N GLY A 43 1.34 -1.23 28.75
CA GLY A 43 1.43 -2.47 29.51
C GLY A 43 0.41 -2.52 30.65
N ALA A 44 0.31 -3.66 31.33
CA ALA A 44 -0.51 -3.83 32.52
C ALA A 44 0.01 -3.04 33.73
N GLN A 45 1.33 -2.80 33.78
CA GLN A 45 1.98 -1.88 34.70
C GLN A 45 2.14 -0.52 34.02
N THR A 46 1.10 0.30 34.09
CA THR A 46 0.99 1.66 33.51
C THR A 46 2.20 2.56 33.79
N LYS A 47 2.68 2.56 35.04
CA LYS A 47 3.76 3.41 35.55
C LYS A 47 5.17 2.85 35.31
N TYR A 48 5.30 1.71 34.62
CA TYR A 48 6.59 1.10 34.32
C TYR A 48 7.16 1.59 32.99
N ALA A 49 8.31 2.25 33.04
CA ALA A 49 9.06 2.65 31.85
C ALA A 49 9.79 1.43 31.24
N GLY A 50 9.31 0.95 30.09
CA GLY A 50 9.86 -0.23 29.42
C GLY A 50 9.23 -0.48 28.04
N PHE A 51 9.00 -1.75 27.70
CA PHE A 51 8.43 -2.15 26.41
C PHE A 51 6.99 -1.61 26.22
N ASN A 52 6.83 -0.62 25.33
CA ASN A 52 5.56 0.05 25.07
C ASN A 52 4.78 -0.70 23.99
N ARG A 53 3.92 -1.61 24.41
CA ARG A 53 3.14 -2.49 23.52
C ARG A 53 2.19 -1.72 22.60
N ALA A 54 1.76 -0.51 22.95
CA ALA A 54 0.92 0.33 22.10
C ALA A 54 1.61 0.75 20.79
N MET A 55 2.95 0.88 20.80
CA MET A 55 3.76 1.30 19.65
C MET A 55 4.71 0.21 19.12
N GLN A 56 5.04 -0.80 19.94
CA GLN A 56 6.09 -1.78 19.62
C GLN A 56 5.57 -3.22 19.42
N ALA A 57 4.43 -3.59 20.00
CA ALA A 57 3.90 -4.96 19.88
C ALA A 57 3.08 -5.13 18.60
N ARG A 58 3.74 -5.54 17.50
CA ARG A 58 3.05 -6.02 16.30
C ARG A 58 2.38 -7.36 16.58
N ARG A 59 1.05 -7.44 16.47
CA ARG A 59 0.28 -8.68 16.67
C ARG A 59 -0.76 -8.91 15.57
N PRO A 60 -1.07 -10.17 15.21
CA PRO A 60 -2.16 -10.45 14.28
C PRO A 60 -3.46 -9.85 14.81
N VAL A 61 -4.19 -9.11 13.97
CA VAL A 61 -5.38 -8.35 14.43
C VAL A 61 -6.68 -9.18 14.43
N GLY A 62 -6.64 -10.40 13.88
CA GLY A 62 -7.82 -11.26 13.74
C GLY A 62 -8.97 -10.52 13.04
N SER A 63 -10.18 -10.68 13.57
CA SER A 63 -11.38 -10.04 13.00
C SER A 63 -11.45 -8.49 13.02
N LEU A 64 -10.42 -7.78 13.51
CA LEU A 64 -10.24 -6.33 13.23
C LEU A 64 -9.74 -6.05 11.80
N ALA A 65 -9.37 -7.07 11.02
CA ALA A 65 -9.09 -6.93 9.58
C ALA A 65 -10.37 -6.85 8.72
N LYS A 66 -11.54 -7.19 9.28
CA LYS A 66 -12.78 -7.32 8.51
C LYS A 66 -13.33 -5.99 7.97
N PRO A 67 -13.52 -4.91 8.75
CA PRO A 67 -14.19 -3.70 8.25
C PRO A 67 -13.59 -3.09 6.97
N PRO A 68 -12.25 -3.09 6.74
CA PRO A 68 -11.67 -2.74 5.44
C PRO A 68 -12.21 -3.52 4.23
N THR A 69 -12.57 -4.81 4.39
CA THR A 69 -13.20 -5.62 3.32
C THR A 69 -14.60 -5.10 3.01
N TYR A 70 -15.42 -4.91 4.04
CA TYR A 70 -16.78 -4.37 3.92
C TYR A 70 -16.78 -2.93 3.39
N LEU A 71 -15.82 -2.10 3.81
CA LEU A 71 -15.62 -0.73 3.33
C LEU A 71 -15.24 -0.69 1.85
N THR A 72 -14.40 -1.63 1.39
CA THR A 72 -14.02 -1.71 -0.03
C THR A 72 -15.23 -2.13 -0.87
N ALA A 73 -16.03 -3.10 -0.40
CA ALA A 73 -17.30 -3.47 -1.03
C ALA A 73 -18.27 -2.28 -1.09
N LEU A 74 -18.55 -1.64 0.05
CA LEU A 74 -19.45 -0.48 0.17
C LEU A 74 -18.90 0.80 -0.49
N SER A 75 -17.70 0.76 -1.09
CA SER A 75 -17.18 1.79 -2.00
C SER A 75 -17.61 1.57 -3.46
N GLN A 76 -18.32 0.48 -3.76
CA GLN A 76 -18.91 0.14 -5.06
C GLN A 76 -20.46 0.05 -4.89
N PRO A 77 -21.15 1.20 -4.76
CA PRO A 77 -22.55 1.24 -4.30
C PRO A 77 -23.53 0.48 -5.20
N ASP A 78 -23.23 0.39 -6.50
CA ASP A 78 -24.07 -0.32 -7.48
C ASP A 78 -24.05 -1.83 -7.28
N THR A 79 -22.90 -2.38 -6.88
CA THR A 79 -22.67 -3.83 -6.69
C THR A 79 -22.97 -4.28 -5.26
N PHE A 80 -22.54 -3.53 -4.25
CA PHE A 80 -22.62 -3.95 -2.85
C PHE A 80 -23.32 -2.92 -1.96
N ARG A 81 -24.38 -3.38 -1.29
CA ARG A 81 -25.20 -2.63 -0.33
C ARG A 81 -25.33 -3.42 0.96
N LEU A 82 -25.86 -2.80 2.03
CA LEU A 82 -25.99 -3.46 3.33
C LEU A 82 -26.89 -4.71 3.31
N ASN A 83 -27.85 -4.77 2.38
CA ASN A 83 -28.75 -5.91 2.13
C ASN A 83 -28.20 -6.96 1.13
N THR A 84 -27.03 -6.74 0.51
CA THR A 84 -26.46 -7.73 -0.43
C THR A 84 -26.25 -9.08 0.27
N TRP A 85 -26.78 -10.15 -0.32
CA TRP A 85 -26.60 -11.51 0.18
C TRP A 85 -25.18 -12.02 -0.09
N LEU A 86 -24.58 -12.65 0.92
CA LEU A 86 -23.28 -13.30 0.88
C LEU A 86 -23.46 -14.78 1.24
N ALA A 87 -22.81 -15.68 0.50
CA ALA A 87 -22.84 -17.11 0.79
C ALA A 87 -22.15 -17.43 2.14
N ASP A 88 -22.76 -18.32 2.92
CA ASP A 88 -22.27 -18.83 4.21
C ASP A 88 -22.28 -20.37 4.19
N GLU A 89 -21.48 -20.94 3.28
CA GLU A 89 -21.40 -22.36 2.92
C GLU A 89 -19.93 -22.87 2.91
N PRO A 90 -19.67 -24.19 2.96
CA PRO A 90 -18.31 -24.74 3.01
C PRO A 90 -17.40 -24.27 1.86
N LEU A 91 -16.41 -23.43 2.18
CA LEU A 91 -15.52 -22.81 1.21
C LEU A 91 -14.16 -23.52 1.14
N LEU A 92 -13.69 -23.81 -0.08
CA LEU A 92 -12.39 -24.42 -0.36
C LEU A 92 -11.58 -23.53 -1.31
N LEU A 93 -10.44 -23.01 -0.87
CA LEU A 93 -9.58 -22.15 -1.67
C LEU A 93 -8.20 -22.80 -1.87
N LYS A 94 -7.86 -23.16 -3.11
CA LYS A 94 -6.55 -23.71 -3.47
C LYS A 94 -5.48 -22.62 -3.41
N GLN A 95 -4.40 -22.86 -2.68
CA GLN A 95 -3.26 -21.97 -2.52
C GLN A 95 -2.17 -22.23 -3.59
N PRO A 96 -1.26 -21.27 -3.85
CA PRO A 96 -0.16 -21.44 -4.82
C PRO A 96 0.80 -22.60 -4.52
N ASN A 97 0.89 -23.04 -3.26
CA ASN A 97 1.67 -24.22 -2.84
C ASN A 97 0.93 -25.56 -3.05
N GLY A 98 -0.25 -25.55 -3.68
CA GLY A 98 -1.10 -26.72 -3.91
C GLY A 98 -1.99 -27.13 -2.74
N GLN A 99 -1.80 -26.59 -1.54
CA GLN A 99 -2.65 -26.88 -0.38
C GLN A 99 -4.04 -26.25 -0.53
N VAL A 100 -5.04 -26.80 0.16
CA VAL A 100 -6.41 -26.24 0.20
C VAL A 100 -6.64 -25.57 1.56
N TRP A 101 -7.06 -24.31 1.54
CA TRP A 101 -7.46 -23.57 2.73
C TRP A 101 -8.98 -23.61 2.88
N GLN A 102 -9.44 -24.08 4.04
CA GLN A 102 -10.87 -24.23 4.37
C GLN A 102 -11.22 -23.34 5.58
N PRO A 103 -11.55 -22.05 5.37
CA PRO A 103 -12.01 -21.18 6.44
C PRO A 103 -13.35 -21.68 6.99
N ASN A 104 -13.51 -21.61 8.31
CA ASN A 104 -14.73 -22.01 9.03
C ASN A 104 -15.23 -20.83 9.88
N ASN A 105 -16.54 -20.76 10.12
CA ASN A 105 -17.09 -19.84 11.11
C ASN A 105 -16.69 -20.24 12.54
N TYR A 106 -16.72 -19.27 13.47
CA TYR A 106 -16.27 -19.48 14.85
C TYR A 106 -17.10 -20.53 15.61
N ASP A 107 -18.39 -20.58 15.32
CA ASP A 107 -19.37 -21.58 15.79
C ASP A 107 -19.33 -22.90 15.00
N ARG A 108 -18.55 -22.97 13.92
CA ARG A 108 -18.52 -24.06 12.93
C ARG A 108 -19.86 -24.32 12.24
N GLN A 109 -20.76 -23.33 12.19
CA GLN A 109 -22.06 -23.43 11.55
C GLN A 109 -22.12 -22.63 10.24
N PHE A 110 -22.90 -23.13 9.30
CA PHE A 110 -23.16 -22.56 7.99
C PHE A 110 -24.65 -22.18 7.89
N ARG A 111 -24.96 -21.06 7.24
CA ARG A 111 -26.32 -20.49 7.15
C ARG A 111 -26.88 -20.47 5.72
N GLY A 112 -26.13 -20.98 4.74
CA GLY A 112 -26.46 -20.86 3.32
C GLY A 112 -26.18 -19.45 2.80
N ARG A 113 -26.91 -18.46 3.30
CA ARG A 113 -26.67 -17.03 2.99
C ARG A 113 -26.98 -16.10 4.16
N VAL A 114 -26.30 -14.96 4.20
CA VAL A 114 -26.49 -13.86 5.16
C VAL A 114 -26.41 -12.51 4.46
N MET A 115 -27.11 -11.48 4.94
CA MET A 115 -26.91 -10.10 4.43
C MET A 115 -25.54 -9.56 4.87
N LEU A 116 -24.92 -8.72 4.05
CA LEU A 116 -23.62 -8.09 4.28
C LEU A 116 -23.53 -7.38 5.65
N VAL A 117 -24.59 -6.66 6.04
CA VAL A 117 -24.69 -6.02 7.37
C VAL A 117 -24.67 -7.01 8.54
N ASP A 118 -25.23 -8.20 8.36
CA ASP A 118 -25.36 -9.22 9.41
C ASP A 118 -24.11 -10.11 9.49
N ALA A 119 -23.42 -10.32 8.37
CA ALA A 119 -22.09 -10.91 8.33
C ALA A 119 -21.06 -10.06 9.09
N LEU A 120 -21.10 -8.73 8.95
CA LEU A 120 -20.26 -7.80 9.70
C LEU A 120 -20.64 -7.78 11.19
N ALA A 121 -21.92 -7.63 11.52
CA ALA A 121 -22.42 -7.58 12.90
C ALA A 121 -22.03 -8.83 13.72
N ASN A 122 -22.24 -10.01 13.14
CA ASN A 122 -21.91 -11.30 13.75
C ASN A 122 -20.46 -11.73 13.51
N SER A 123 -19.68 -10.94 12.75
CA SER A 123 -18.26 -11.19 12.47
C SER A 123 -18.00 -12.56 11.82
N LEU A 124 -18.89 -13.03 10.95
CA LEU A 124 -18.79 -14.34 10.29
C LEU A 124 -17.55 -14.43 9.39
N ASN A 125 -16.89 -15.59 9.35
CA ASN A 125 -15.63 -15.79 8.63
C ASN A 125 -15.88 -16.03 7.15
N VAL A 126 -16.65 -17.07 6.84
CA VAL A 126 -16.90 -17.54 5.47
C VAL A 126 -17.49 -16.45 4.56
N PRO A 127 -18.51 -15.66 4.97
CA PRO A 127 -19.07 -14.62 4.12
C PRO A 127 -18.10 -13.44 3.92
N THR A 128 -17.20 -13.20 4.88
CA THR A 128 -16.14 -12.19 4.74
C THR A 128 -15.07 -12.65 3.73
N VAL A 129 -14.73 -13.95 3.70
CA VAL A 129 -13.81 -14.48 2.69
C VAL A 129 -14.46 -14.43 1.31
N ASN A 130 -15.72 -14.90 1.18
CA ASN A 130 -16.46 -14.81 -0.08
C ASN A 130 -16.50 -13.37 -0.61
N LEU A 131 -16.96 -12.41 0.21
CA LEU A 131 -16.98 -10.99 -0.15
C LEU A 131 -15.59 -10.46 -0.56
N GLY A 132 -14.55 -10.78 0.21
CA GLY A 132 -13.20 -10.29 -0.06
C GLY A 132 -12.53 -10.93 -1.29
N MET A 133 -12.93 -12.14 -1.66
CA MET A 133 -12.52 -12.77 -2.92
C MET A 133 -13.26 -12.18 -4.12
N THR A 134 -14.56 -11.86 -4.00
CA THR A 134 -15.33 -11.18 -5.07
C THR A 134 -14.85 -9.74 -5.30
N VAL A 135 -14.53 -8.99 -4.24
CA VAL A 135 -14.01 -7.61 -4.32
C VAL A 135 -12.54 -7.55 -4.77
N GLY A 136 -11.78 -8.63 -4.53
CA GLY A 136 -10.37 -8.74 -4.90
C GLY A 136 -9.41 -8.26 -3.80
N LEU A 137 -8.41 -9.07 -3.52
CA LEU A 137 -7.44 -8.83 -2.44
C LEU A 137 -6.64 -7.55 -2.63
N GLU A 138 -6.32 -7.18 -3.88
CA GLU A 138 -5.58 -5.96 -4.19
C GLU A 138 -6.38 -4.69 -3.88
N GLN A 139 -7.68 -4.64 -4.19
CA GLN A 139 -8.51 -3.49 -3.85
C GLN A 139 -8.55 -3.28 -2.32
N ILE A 140 -8.64 -4.38 -1.57
CA ILE A 140 -8.65 -4.36 -0.10
C ILE A 140 -7.27 -3.97 0.46
N SER A 141 -6.18 -4.39 -0.18
CA SER A 141 -4.81 -3.92 0.11
C SER A 141 -4.64 -2.42 -0.15
N ASN A 142 -5.26 -1.88 -1.19
CA ASN A 142 -5.26 -0.45 -1.49
C ASN A 142 -6.13 0.36 -0.52
N THR A 143 -7.28 -0.18 -0.09
CA THR A 143 -8.06 0.38 1.02
C THR A 143 -7.27 0.38 2.33
N LEU A 144 -6.57 -0.69 2.68
CA LEU A 144 -5.72 -0.74 3.88
C LEU A 144 -4.61 0.33 3.86
N GLN A 145 -3.97 0.57 2.71
CA GLN A 145 -2.99 1.65 2.54
C GLN A 145 -3.64 3.03 2.72
N ARG A 146 -4.81 3.28 2.12
CA ARG A 146 -5.57 4.54 2.30
C ARG A 146 -6.00 4.78 3.75
N LEU A 147 -6.30 3.72 4.50
CA LEU A 147 -6.56 3.77 5.94
C LEU A 147 -5.29 3.98 6.80
N GLY A 148 -4.11 4.14 6.18
CA GLY A 148 -2.84 4.44 6.86
C GLY A 148 -2.02 3.23 7.32
N ILE A 149 -2.31 2.02 6.82
CA ILE A 149 -1.46 0.84 7.05
C ILE A 149 -0.30 0.82 6.04
N GLN A 150 0.91 0.53 6.50
CA GLN A 150 2.11 0.45 5.67
C GLN A 150 2.00 -0.70 4.64
N LYS A 151 2.50 -0.49 3.41
CA LYS A 151 2.40 -1.46 2.31
C LYS A 151 3.18 -2.74 2.63
N GLU A 152 4.28 -2.59 3.35
CA GLU A 152 5.27 -3.61 3.69
C GLU A 152 4.71 -4.69 4.64
N VAL A 153 3.65 -4.37 5.40
CA VAL A 153 2.97 -5.33 6.30
C VAL A 153 1.71 -5.96 5.68
N ILE A 154 1.34 -5.57 4.46
CA ILE A 154 0.15 -6.06 3.76
C ILE A 154 0.56 -7.19 2.81
N GLN A 155 0.12 -8.41 3.12
CA GLN A 155 0.30 -9.57 2.25
C GLN A 155 -1.04 -9.95 1.62
N PRO A 156 -1.24 -9.79 0.29
CA PRO A 156 -2.53 -10.01 -0.39
C PRO A 156 -2.82 -11.51 -0.57
N VAL A 157 -3.07 -12.20 0.55
CA VAL A 157 -3.47 -13.61 0.60
C VAL A 157 -4.86 -13.75 1.25
N PRO A 158 -5.67 -14.77 0.93
CA PRO A 158 -7.04 -14.89 1.45
C PRO A 158 -7.16 -14.87 2.98
N ALA A 159 -6.13 -15.36 3.70
CA ALA A 159 -6.07 -15.32 5.16
C ALA A 159 -5.98 -13.90 5.76
N MET A 160 -5.53 -12.89 4.99
CA MET A 160 -5.50 -11.49 5.43
C MET A 160 -6.90 -10.98 5.78
N LEU A 161 -7.93 -11.41 5.03
CA LEU A 161 -9.34 -11.06 5.24
C LEU A 161 -9.86 -11.45 6.64
N LEU A 162 -9.24 -12.45 7.27
CA LEU A 162 -9.57 -12.93 8.61
C LEU A 162 -8.55 -12.49 9.68
N GLY A 163 -7.52 -11.73 9.30
CA GLY A 163 -6.57 -11.12 10.24
C GLY A 163 -5.15 -11.68 10.23
N ALA A 164 -4.71 -12.35 9.16
CA ALA A 164 -3.30 -12.65 8.91
C ALA A 164 -2.51 -11.38 8.50
N ILE A 165 -2.54 -10.36 9.37
CA ILE A 165 -1.80 -9.10 9.24
C ILE A 165 -1.45 -8.58 10.64
N SER A 166 -0.16 -8.30 10.88
CA SER A 166 0.39 -8.02 12.20
C SER A 166 0.66 -6.53 12.41
N LEU A 167 -0.21 -5.88 13.18
CA LEU A 167 -0.19 -4.43 13.41
C LEU A 167 0.04 -4.09 14.89
N THR A 168 0.53 -2.89 15.15
CA THR A 168 0.56 -2.30 16.49
C THR A 168 -0.80 -1.68 16.84
N PRO A 169 -1.15 -1.53 18.13
CA PRO A 169 -2.35 -0.80 18.54
C PRO A 169 -2.45 0.62 17.96
N MET A 170 -1.31 1.31 17.76
CA MET A 170 -1.24 2.62 17.11
C MET A 170 -1.64 2.58 15.62
N GLU A 171 -1.14 1.61 14.84
CA GLU A 171 -1.55 1.45 13.43
C GLU A 171 -3.02 1.05 13.30
N VAL A 172 -3.50 0.22 14.23
CA VAL A 172 -4.93 -0.13 14.32
C VAL A 172 -5.76 1.12 14.66
N ALA A 173 -5.27 2.03 15.49
CA ALA A 173 -5.95 3.28 15.81
C ALA A 173 -6.05 4.20 14.58
N GLN A 174 -4.98 4.35 13.80
CA GLN A 174 -4.99 5.15 12.56
C GLN A 174 -6.03 4.63 11.56
N LYS A 175 -6.09 3.30 11.41
CA LYS A 175 -7.05 2.61 10.54
C LYS A 175 -8.50 2.86 10.94
N TYR A 176 -8.82 2.75 12.24
CA TYR A 176 -10.19 2.96 12.72
C TYR A 176 -10.57 4.45 12.83
N GLN A 177 -9.61 5.34 13.11
CA GLN A 177 -9.81 6.80 13.03
C GLN A 177 -10.27 7.21 11.63
N THR A 178 -9.59 6.71 10.59
CA THR A 178 -9.92 7.03 9.18
C THR A 178 -11.35 6.60 8.79
N ILE A 179 -11.86 5.50 9.36
CA ILE A 179 -13.26 5.08 9.15
C ILE A 179 -14.21 5.95 9.99
N ALA A 180 -13.90 6.12 11.28
CA ALA A 180 -14.76 6.79 12.25
C ALA A 180 -15.02 8.27 11.93
N SER A 181 -14.02 8.97 11.37
CA SER A 181 -14.09 10.36 10.92
C SER A 181 -15.07 10.63 9.77
N GLY A 182 -15.65 9.58 9.17
CA GLY A 182 -16.41 9.68 7.93
C GLY A 182 -15.51 9.61 6.69
N GLY A 183 -14.39 8.90 6.75
CA GLY A 183 -13.51 8.59 5.61
C GLY A 183 -12.33 9.54 5.40
N ASN A 184 -12.04 10.41 6.38
CA ASN A 184 -10.89 11.31 6.38
C ASN A 184 -9.76 10.77 7.27
N ARG A 185 -8.59 10.52 6.69
CA ARG A 185 -7.38 10.10 7.41
C ARG A 185 -6.73 11.33 8.04
N ALA A 186 -6.73 11.40 9.37
CA ALA A 186 -5.94 12.40 10.10
C ALA A 186 -4.69 11.71 10.67
N PRO A 187 -3.46 12.11 10.29
CA PRO A 187 -2.23 11.53 10.82
C PRO A 187 -2.18 11.61 12.35
N LEU A 188 -2.01 10.46 13.02
CA LEU A 188 -2.04 10.44 14.49
C LEU A 188 -0.87 11.24 15.09
N SER A 189 -1.19 12.14 16.01
CA SER A 189 -0.21 13.10 16.56
C SER A 189 -0.39 13.33 18.07
N ALA A 190 0.72 13.56 18.78
CA ALA A 190 0.74 13.89 20.21
C ALA A 190 1.29 15.31 20.50
N LEU A 191 1.79 16.01 19.48
CA LEU A 191 2.30 17.37 19.59
C LEU A 191 1.30 18.33 18.97
N ARG A 192 0.72 19.23 19.79
CA ARG A 192 -0.18 20.28 19.32
C ARG A 192 0.55 21.59 19.02
N SER A 193 1.51 21.96 19.87
CA SER A 193 2.40 23.11 19.67
C SER A 193 3.69 22.92 20.48
N VAL A 194 4.75 23.62 20.09
CA VAL A 194 5.96 23.83 20.88
C VAL A 194 6.28 25.31 20.85
N ILE A 195 6.34 25.94 22.02
CA ILE A 195 6.53 27.39 22.19
C ILE A 195 7.77 27.59 23.06
N ALA A 196 8.63 28.52 22.68
CA ALA A 196 9.81 28.89 23.46
C ALA A 196 9.46 29.83 24.63
N GLU A 197 10.40 30.02 25.55
CA GLU A 197 10.24 30.90 26.72
C GLU A 197 9.99 32.38 26.34
N ASP A 198 10.46 32.81 25.17
CA ASP A 198 10.20 34.15 24.61
C ASP A 198 8.82 34.28 23.92
N GLY A 199 7.98 33.24 23.99
CA GLY A 199 6.68 33.17 23.34
C GLY A 199 6.73 32.83 21.84
N SER A 200 7.91 32.61 21.25
CA SER A 200 8.00 32.24 19.83
C SER A 200 7.55 30.80 19.57
N VAL A 201 6.69 30.63 18.56
CA VAL A 201 6.15 29.31 18.17
C VAL A 201 7.19 28.58 17.33
N LEU A 202 7.78 27.52 17.90
CA LEU A 202 8.77 26.66 17.24
C LEU A 202 8.12 25.58 16.38
N TYR A 203 6.93 25.12 16.79
CA TYR A 203 6.10 24.18 16.05
C TYR A 203 4.62 24.42 16.37
N GLN A 204 3.76 24.27 15.37
CA GLN A 204 2.32 24.28 15.51
C GLN A 204 1.75 23.17 14.64
N SER A 205 0.92 22.31 15.23
CA SER A 205 0.13 21.33 14.47
C SER A 205 -1.08 22.04 13.86
N PHE A 206 -1.36 21.70 12.59
CA PHE A 206 -2.50 22.19 11.82
C PHE A 206 -3.31 20.99 11.31
N PRO A 207 -4.62 21.11 11.06
CA PRO A 207 -5.43 20.01 10.56
C PRO A 207 -4.93 19.48 9.21
N GLN A 208 -4.47 18.22 9.19
CA GLN A 208 -3.98 17.51 8.00
C GLN A 208 -4.89 16.31 7.66
N ALA A 209 -6.21 16.53 7.68
CA ALA A 209 -7.19 15.47 7.44
C ALA A 209 -7.44 15.29 5.92
N GLU A 210 -6.98 14.17 5.36
CA GLU A 210 -7.05 13.86 3.93
C GLU A 210 -8.23 12.93 3.61
N ARG A 211 -8.93 13.16 2.49
CA ARG A 211 -10.01 12.27 2.01
C ARG A 211 -9.43 10.94 1.54
N ALA A 212 -9.58 9.89 2.35
CA ALA A 212 -9.00 8.57 2.11
C ALA A 212 -9.97 7.57 1.45
N VAL A 213 -11.26 7.62 1.83
CA VAL A 213 -12.33 6.76 1.30
C VAL A 213 -13.64 7.55 1.17
N PRO A 214 -14.62 7.13 0.34
CA PRO A 214 -15.90 7.82 0.22
C PRO A 214 -16.61 7.97 1.57
N ALA A 215 -17.26 9.11 1.80
CA ALA A 215 -17.94 9.41 3.06
C ALA A 215 -19.11 8.43 3.30
N GLN A 216 -19.81 8.08 2.23
CA GLN A 216 -20.92 7.14 2.18
C GLN A 216 -20.45 5.74 2.58
N ALA A 217 -19.37 5.24 1.96
CA ALA A 217 -18.77 3.94 2.30
C ALA A 217 -18.32 3.87 3.77
N ALA A 218 -17.70 4.95 4.28
CA ALA A 218 -17.30 5.05 5.68
C ALA A 218 -18.51 5.08 6.63
N TYR A 219 -19.55 5.86 6.30
CA TYR A 219 -20.81 5.92 7.05
C TYR A 219 -21.51 4.55 7.10
N LEU A 220 -21.66 3.87 5.97
CA LEU A 220 -22.29 2.54 5.90
C LEU A 220 -21.48 1.48 6.68
N THR A 221 -20.15 1.56 6.64
CA THR A 221 -19.26 0.70 7.44
C THR A 221 -19.40 0.99 8.94
N LEU A 222 -19.50 2.26 9.34
CA LEU A 222 -19.61 2.68 10.73
C LEU A 222 -21.00 2.35 11.32
N TYR A 223 -22.07 2.52 10.53
CA TYR A 223 -23.40 1.98 10.84
C TYR A 223 -23.35 0.45 11.00
N GLY A 224 -22.70 -0.27 10.08
CA GLY A 224 -22.43 -1.71 10.20
C GLY A 224 -21.67 -2.09 11.47
N MET A 225 -20.80 -1.21 11.98
CA MET A 225 -20.13 -1.35 13.28
C MET A 225 -21.01 -1.00 14.49
N GLN A 226 -22.03 -0.13 14.36
CA GLN A 226 -23.08 -0.01 15.39
C GLN A 226 -23.88 -1.31 15.51
N GLN A 227 -24.16 -1.98 14.39
CA GLN A 227 -24.86 -3.28 14.39
C GLN A 227 -24.08 -4.39 15.15
N VAL A 228 -22.74 -4.30 15.21
CA VAL A 228 -21.88 -5.19 16.05
C VAL A 228 -22.13 -4.94 17.56
N VAL A 229 -22.46 -3.71 17.95
CA VAL A 229 -22.76 -3.29 19.33
C VAL A 229 -24.22 -3.51 19.71
N GLU A 230 -25.15 -3.29 18.79
CA GLU A 230 -26.59 -3.39 19.06
C GLU A 230 -27.05 -4.84 19.27
N ARG A 231 -26.67 -5.73 18.34
CA ARG A 231 -27.16 -7.12 18.28
C ARG A 231 -26.08 -8.16 17.97
N GLY A 232 -24.92 -7.74 17.48
CA GLY A 232 -23.80 -8.60 17.12
C GLY A 232 -22.85 -8.96 18.26
N THR A 233 -21.57 -9.20 17.92
CA THR A 233 -20.56 -9.79 18.82
C THR A 233 -20.20 -8.98 20.08
N SER A 234 -20.66 -7.73 20.20
CA SER A 234 -20.46 -6.88 21.39
C SER A 234 -21.77 -6.36 21.99
N ARG A 235 -22.89 -7.09 21.81
CA ARG A 235 -24.23 -6.75 22.38
C ARG A 235 -24.29 -6.47 23.89
N SER A 236 -23.29 -6.92 24.65
CA SER A 236 -23.13 -6.57 26.07
C SER A 236 -22.84 -5.09 26.33
N LEU A 237 -22.40 -4.33 25.32
CA LEU A 237 -22.28 -2.87 25.40
C LEU A 237 -23.63 -2.18 25.28
N ALA A 238 -24.50 -2.56 24.34
CA ALA A 238 -25.83 -1.95 24.19
C ALA A 238 -26.69 -2.09 25.46
N VAL A 239 -26.55 -3.19 26.20
CA VAL A 239 -27.23 -3.39 27.50
C VAL A 239 -26.77 -2.39 28.58
N LYS A 240 -25.51 -1.92 28.54
CA LYS A 240 -24.95 -1.00 29.55
C LYS A 240 -24.87 0.46 29.11
N PHE A 241 -24.77 0.70 27.80
CA PHE A 241 -24.57 2.02 27.19
C PHE A 241 -25.58 2.28 26.04
N PRO A 242 -26.89 2.00 26.20
CA PRO A 242 -27.85 2.03 25.09
C PRO A 242 -27.89 3.38 24.38
N ASN A 243 -28.00 4.47 25.15
CA ASN A 243 -28.19 5.84 24.65
C ASN A 243 -26.96 6.41 23.91
N TYR A 244 -25.82 5.71 23.92
CA TYR A 244 -24.58 6.19 23.30
C TYR A 244 -24.36 5.68 21.88
N HIS A 245 -25.16 4.73 21.38
CA HIS A 245 -25.14 4.24 20.00
C HIS A 245 -23.73 3.88 19.46
N LEU A 246 -22.86 3.35 20.33
CA LEU A 246 -21.44 3.10 20.04
C LEU A 246 -21.27 2.21 18.81
N ALA A 247 -20.19 2.42 18.04
CA ALA A 247 -19.79 1.54 16.96
C ALA A 247 -18.53 0.77 17.36
N ALA A 248 -18.44 -0.52 17.02
CA ALA A 248 -17.29 -1.33 17.43
C ALA A 248 -16.93 -2.47 16.50
N LYS A 249 -15.74 -3.05 16.73
CA LYS A 249 -15.34 -4.35 16.19
C LYS A 249 -14.53 -5.16 17.19
N THR A 250 -14.96 -6.41 17.39
CA THR A 250 -14.25 -7.47 18.12
C THR A 250 -13.18 -8.15 17.26
N GLY A 251 -12.08 -8.58 17.87
CA GLY A 251 -11.06 -9.41 17.24
C GLY A 251 -10.56 -10.52 18.17
N THR A 252 -10.37 -11.70 17.59
CA THR A 252 -9.81 -12.89 18.24
C THR A 252 -8.86 -13.51 17.23
N THR A 253 -7.67 -13.95 17.66
CA THR A 253 -6.73 -14.72 16.85
C THR A 253 -6.83 -16.22 17.14
N ASN A 254 -6.20 -17.04 16.28
CA ASN A 254 -6.11 -18.49 16.50
C ASN A 254 -5.46 -18.81 17.84
N ASP A 255 -5.82 -19.97 18.41
CA ASP A 255 -5.42 -20.45 19.75
C ASP A 255 -5.73 -19.46 20.90
N LEU A 256 -6.59 -18.46 20.67
CA LEU A 256 -6.94 -17.41 21.63
C LEU A 256 -5.70 -16.67 22.18
N ARG A 257 -4.71 -16.38 21.33
CA ARG A 257 -3.45 -15.70 21.68
C ARG A 257 -3.63 -14.20 21.93
N ASP A 258 -4.42 -13.54 21.09
CA ASP A 258 -4.67 -12.11 21.13
C ASP A 258 -6.17 -11.82 21.12
N SER A 259 -6.60 -11.02 22.09
CA SER A 259 -7.93 -10.46 22.23
C SER A 259 -7.85 -8.99 21.85
N TRP A 260 -8.66 -8.57 20.88
CA TRP A 260 -8.67 -7.21 20.35
C TRP A 260 -10.06 -6.59 20.42
N PHE A 261 -10.11 -5.29 20.63
CA PHE A 261 -11.32 -4.49 20.52
C PHE A 261 -11.01 -3.11 19.90
N ALA A 262 -11.85 -2.69 18.97
CA ALA A 262 -11.92 -1.31 18.48
C ALA A 262 -13.29 -0.75 18.85
N GLY A 263 -13.34 0.32 19.64
CA GLY A 263 -14.55 1.04 20.00
C GLY A 263 -14.52 2.48 19.48
N VAL A 264 -15.68 3.00 19.11
CA VAL A 264 -15.88 4.36 18.60
C VAL A 264 -17.09 4.96 19.29
N ASP A 265 -16.92 6.15 19.86
CA ASP A 265 -18.00 6.98 20.38
C ASP A 265 -18.13 8.28 19.53
N GLY A 266 -18.90 9.27 19.98
CA GLY A 266 -19.06 10.52 19.25
C GLY A 266 -17.77 11.32 19.00
N LYS A 267 -16.75 11.19 19.88
CA LYS A 267 -15.52 12.01 19.97
C LYS A 267 -14.21 11.23 19.80
N GLU A 268 -14.18 9.96 20.17
CA GLU A 268 -12.94 9.18 20.38
C GLU A 268 -12.99 7.81 19.68
N VAL A 269 -11.82 7.35 19.24
CA VAL A 269 -11.57 5.97 18.79
C VAL A 269 -10.61 5.33 19.78
N ALA A 270 -11.05 4.26 20.43
CA ALA A 270 -10.28 3.53 21.43
C ALA A 270 -9.97 2.11 20.94
N ILE A 271 -8.67 1.82 20.78
CA ILE A 271 -8.15 0.48 20.47
C ILE A 271 -7.63 -0.15 21.74
N THR A 272 -8.02 -1.41 21.97
CA THR A 272 -7.59 -2.21 23.11
C THR A 272 -7.08 -3.56 22.64
N TRP A 273 -5.92 -3.98 23.14
CA TRP A 273 -5.35 -5.32 22.96
C TRP A 273 -5.06 -5.94 24.32
N VAL A 274 -5.28 -7.26 24.43
CA VAL A 274 -4.87 -8.11 25.54
C VAL A 274 -4.26 -9.39 24.99
N GLY A 275 -3.09 -9.77 25.49
CA GLY A 275 -2.38 -10.98 25.06
C GLY A 275 -1.23 -11.33 26.01
N ARG A 276 -0.28 -12.14 25.56
CA ARG A 276 0.91 -12.53 26.34
C ARG A 276 2.17 -12.26 25.52
N ASP A 277 3.22 -11.71 26.12
CA ASP A 277 4.42 -11.28 25.39
C ASP A 277 5.13 -12.43 24.66
N ASN A 278 5.13 -13.62 25.26
CA ASN A 278 5.63 -14.88 24.67
C ASN A 278 4.81 -15.44 23.49
N ASN A 279 3.74 -14.75 23.04
CA ASN A 279 2.81 -15.18 21.99
C ASN A 279 2.08 -16.51 22.26
N GLY A 280 2.08 -16.98 23.52
CA GLY A 280 1.30 -18.13 23.97
C GLY A 280 -0.20 -17.81 24.09
N PRO A 281 -1.07 -18.84 24.18
CA PRO A 281 -2.50 -18.66 24.38
C PRO A 281 -2.83 -17.80 25.60
N ALA A 282 -3.62 -16.74 25.39
CA ALA A 282 -4.19 -15.89 26.44
C ALA A 282 -5.54 -16.42 26.96
N LYS A 283 -6.14 -17.40 26.28
CA LYS A 283 -7.46 -18.00 26.60
C LYS A 283 -8.61 -16.98 26.59
N LEU A 284 -8.48 -15.93 25.76
CA LEU A 284 -9.43 -14.82 25.65
C LEU A 284 -9.89 -14.61 24.20
N THR A 285 -11.17 -14.28 24.03
CA THR A 285 -11.74 -13.77 22.78
C THR A 285 -11.82 -12.24 22.85
N GLY A 286 -11.99 -11.55 21.72
CA GLY A 286 -12.22 -10.09 21.72
C GLY A 286 -13.37 -9.64 22.63
N ALA A 287 -14.41 -10.48 22.77
CA ALA A 287 -15.61 -10.20 23.56
C ALA A 287 -15.46 -10.48 25.07
N ASN A 288 -14.47 -11.27 25.52
CA ASN A 288 -14.26 -11.55 26.95
C ASN A 288 -12.89 -11.14 27.51
N GLY A 289 -11.99 -10.63 26.66
CA GLY A 289 -10.75 -9.95 27.04
C GLY A 289 -10.85 -8.44 26.83
N ALA A 290 -10.33 -7.93 25.72
CA ALA A 290 -10.22 -6.51 25.39
C ALA A 290 -11.54 -5.72 25.50
N LEU A 291 -12.69 -6.29 25.11
CA LEU A 291 -14.00 -5.66 25.33
C LEU A 291 -14.27 -5.33 26.81
N THR A 292 -13.79 -6.16 27.75
CA THR A 292 -14.02 -5.91 29.19
C THR A 292 -13.20 -4.74 29.71
N LEU A 293 -12.01 -4.49 29.16
CA LEU A 293 -11.18 -3.34 29.47
C LEU A 293 -11.72 -2.06 28.82
N TYR A 294 -12.17 -2.13 27.56
CA TYR A 294 -12.89 -1.02 26.92
C TYR A 294 -14.17 -0.65 27.70
N ARG A 295 -14.93 -1.64 28.17
CA ARG A 295 -16.10 -1.42 29.03
C ARG A 295 -15.72 -0.74 30.35
N ARG A 296 -14.60 -1.12 30.99
CA ARG A 296 -14.06 -0.41 32.18
C ARG A 296 -13.61 1.02 31.88
N TYR A 297 -13.04 1.27 30.71
CA TYR A 297 -12.68 2.62 30.27
C TYR A 297 -13.93 3.50 30.13
N LEU A 298 -15.01 2.99 29.53
CA LEU A 298 -16.32 3.66 29.49
C LEU A 298 -17.05 3.75 30.85
N GLU A 299 -16.63 2.95 31.84
CA GLU A 299 -17.10 3.06 33.23
C GLU A 299 -16.31 4.14 34.02
N ASN A 300 -15.14 4.54 33.53
CA ASN A 300 -14.23 5.51 34.17
C ASN A 300 -14.23 6.91 33.52
N GLN A 301 -14.89 7.10 32.37
CA GLN A 301 -15.14 8.41 31.76
C GLN A 301 -16.50 8.43 31.07
N THR A 302 -17.12 9.61 30.95
CA THR A 302 -18.35 9.79 30.15
C THR A 302 -18.01 9.71 28.64
N PRO A 303 -18.60 8.79 27.87
CA PRO A 303 -18.52 8.82 26.42
C PRO A 303 -19.44 9.89 25.81
N LEU A 304 -19.20 10.26 24.56
CA LEU A 304 -20.13 11.05 23.76
C LEU A 304 -21.01 10.11 22.91
N ALA A 305 -22.30 10.40 22.78
CA ALA A 305 -23.18 9.60 21.93
C ALA A 305 -22.76 9.68 20.45
N LEU A 306 -22.63 8.52 19.79
CA LEU A 306 -22.27 8.42 18.38
C LEU A 306 -23.50 8.63 17.49
N MET A 307 -23.86 9.89 17.29
CA MET A 307 -24.83 10.28 16.27
C MET A 307 -24.16 10.23 14.90
N LEU A 308 -24.70 9.42 13.98
CA LEU A 308 -24.22 9.33 12.60
C LEU A 308 -25.03 10.27 11.70
N THR A 309 -24.46 11.43 11.39
CA THR A 309 -25.00 12.31 10.34
C THR A 309 -24.79 11.65 8.97
N PRO A 310 -25.85 11.42 8.18
CA PRO A 310 -25.70 10.87 6.83
C PRO A 310 -25.02 11.89 5.90
N PRO A 311 -23.97 11.50 5.15
CA PRO A 311 -23.47 12.30 4.03
C PRO A 311 -24.47 12.27 2.85
N GLU A 312 -24.24 13.17 1.89
CA GLU A 312 -24.99 13.26 0.63
C GLU A 312 -25.05 11.91 -0.11
N GLY A 313 -26.17 11.64 -0.78
CA GLY A 313 -26.41 10.36 -1.47
C GLY A 313 -26.71 9.17 -0.54
N ILE A 314 -26.89 9.37 0.76
CA ILE A 314 -27.45 8.35 1.67
C ILE A 314 -28.96 8.51 1.81
N ALA A 315 -29.71 7.49 1.41
CA ALA A 315 -31.15 7.38 1.64
C ALA A 315 -31.47 6.20 2.57
N THR A 316 -32.45 6.35 3.45
CA THR A 316 -32.97 5.22 4.23
C THR A 316 -34.02 4.48 3.40
N MET A 317 -33.81 3.18 3.17
CA MET A 317 -34.74 2.31 2.44
C MET A 317 -35.12 1.10 3.29
N THR A 318 -36.35 0.63 3.16
CA THR A 318 -36.83 -0.57 3.85
C THR A 318 -36.52 -1.82 3.01
N VAL A 319 -36.10 -2.91 3.64
CA VAL A 319 -35.99 -4.23 3.00
C VAL A 319 -36.87 -5.28 3.68
N ASP A 320 -37.30 -6.27 2.89
CA ASP A 320 -38.03 -7.44 3.38
C ASP A 320 -37.09 -8.52 3.96
N SER A 321 -37.65 -9.68 4.34
CA SER A 321 -36.88 -10.85 4.79
C SER A 321 -36.12 -11.54 3.65
N GLY A 322 -36.50 -11.31 2.39
CA GLY A 322 -35.78 -11.72 1.19
C GLY A 322 -34.63 -10.78 0.80
N GLY A 323 -34.46 -9.63 1.47
CA GLY A 323 -33.48 -8.60 1.16
C GLY A 323 -33.85 -7.67 -0.01
N GLN A 324 -35.05 -7.80 -0.58
CA GLN A 324 -35.58 -6.90 -1.62
C GLN A 324 -36.05 -5.58 -1.00
N PHE A 325 -36.01 -4.49 -1.77
CA PHE A 325 -36.46 -3.17 -1.31
C PHE A 325 -37.99 -3.07 -1.30
N ILE A 326 -38.55 -2.73 -0.13
CA ILE A 326 -39.96 -2.36 0.04
C ILE A 326 -40.05 -0.84 -0.06
N CYS A 327 -40.81 -0.34 -1.05
CA CYS A 327 -41.00 1.10 -1.24
C CYS A 327 -42.42 1.59 -0.93
N ASN A 328 -43.40 0.70 -0.85
CA ASN A 328 -44.78 0.98 -0.42
C ASN A 328 -45.12 0.13 0.81
N GLY A 329 -44.73 0.58 2.01
CA GLY A 329 -45.06 -0.11 3.26
C GLY A 329 -44.11 0.20 4.41
N SER A 330 -44.56 -0.05 5.65
CA SER A 330 -43.80 0.16 6.89
C SER A 330 -43.25 -1.13 7.53
N ALA A 331 -43.74 -2.30 7.10
CA ALA A 331 -43.35 -3.59 7.65
C ALA A 331 -42.08 -4.13 7.00
N GLY A 332 -40.92 -3.85 7.59
CA GLY A 332 -39.63 -4.37 7.13
C GLY A 332 -38.47 -3.80 7.94
N ARG A 333 -37.25 -4.00 7.45
CA ARG A 333 -36.02 -3.52 8.08
C ARG A 333 -35.51 -2.27 7.36
N ALA A 334 -35.49 -1.13 8.05
CA ALA A 334 -34.82 0.07 7.54
C ALA A 334 -33.29 -0.13 7.49
N LEU A 335 -32.67 0.24 6.37
CA LEU A 335 -31.23 0.27 6.15
C LEU A 335 -30.84 1.55 5.40
N PRO A 336 -29.70 2.19 5.72
CA PRO A 336 -29.14 3.22 4.86
C PRO A 336 -28.55 2.61 3.59
N VAL A 337 -28.76 3.28 2.46
CA VAL A 337 -28.32 2.89 1.12
C VAL A 337 -27.64 4.09 0.47
N TRP A 338 -26.49 3.87 -0.18
CA TRP A 338 -25.90 4.87 -1.06
C TRP A 338 -26.60 4.80 -2.43
N THR A 339 -27.34 5.85 -2.75
CA THR A 339 -28.01 6.06 -4.05
C THR A 339 -28.43 7.53 -4.20
N GLU A 340 -28.30 8.07 -5.39
CA GLU A 340 -28.86 9.39 -5.77
C GLU A 340 -30.33 9.27 -6.22
N ASN A 341 -30.79 8.06 -6.53
CA ASN A 341 -32.15 7.78 -7.01
C ASN A 341 -32.72 6.54 -6.31
N PRO A 342 -33.34 6.70 -5.11
CA PRO A 342 -34.03 5.61 -4.42
C PRO A 342 -35.16 4.98 -5.25
N GLN A 343 -35.85 5.77 -6.07
CA GLN A 343 -37.00 5.34 -6.87
C GLN A 343 -36.61 4.34 -7.97
N ALA A 344 -35.42 4.46 -8.56
CA ALA A 344 -34.91 3.48 -9.53
C ALA A 344 -34.73 2.09 -8.89
N LEU A 345 -34.20 2.03 -7.67
CA LEU A 345 -34.03 0.77 -6.92
C LEU A 345 -35.39 0.12 -6.59
N CYS A 346 -36.41 0.93 -6.30
CA CYS A 346 -37.79 0.47 -6.14
C CYS A 346 -38.35 -0.19 -7.41
N GLN A 347 -38.14 0.43 -8.57
CA GLN A 347 -38.64 -0.08 -9.85
C GLN A 347 -37.95 -1.40 -10.24
N SER A 348 -36.64 -1.52 -10.03
CA SER A 348 -35.92 -2.78 -10.27
C SER A 348 -36.38 -3.94 -9.37
N ALA A 349 -36.79 -3.65 -8.12
CA ALA A 349 -37.33 -4.66 -7.22
C ALA A 349 -38.70 -5.17 -7.67
N GLN A 350 -39.57 -4.28 -8.16
CA GLN A 350 -40.91 -4.63 -8.64
C GLN A 350 -40.89 -5.47 -9.92
N GLN A 351 -39.95 -5.22 -10.84
CA GLN A 351 -39.81 -6.01 -12.08
C GLN A 351 -39.43 -7.47 -11.82
N GLN A 352 -38.68 -7.77 -10.75
CA GLN A 352 -38.31 -9.14 -10.38
C GLN A 352 -39.48 -9.97 -9.80
N GLN A 353 -40.63 -9.36 -9.52
CA GLN A 353 -41.78 -10.02 -8.88
C GLN A 353 -42.85 -10.51 -9.87
N GLN A 354 -42.61 -10.42 -11.20
CA GLN A 354 -43.57 -10.79 -12.24
C GLN A 354 -43.24 -12.06 -13.06
N VAL A 355 -42.26 -12.87 -12.66
CA VAL A 355 -41.97 -14.16 -13.32
C VAL A 355 -42.76 -15.29 -12.64
N PRO A 356 -43.65 -16.02 -13.34
CA PRO A 356 -44.36 -17.16 -12.77
C PRO A 356 -43.43 -18.33 -12.45
N ALA A 357 -43.64 -19.00 -11.32
CA ALA A 357 -42.87 -20.18 -10.96
C ALA A 357 -43.30 -21.41 -11.78
N GLN A 358 -42.36 -22.02 -12.51
CA GLN A 358 -42.45 -23.41 -12.97
C GLN A 358 -41.45 -24.27 -12.18
N GLN A 359 -41.80 -25.54 -11.98
CA GLN A 359 -41.08 -26.44 -11.08
C GLN A 359 -39.94 -27.18 -11.80
N ASN A 360 -38.95 -27.56 -10.99
CA ASN A 360 -37.71 -28.26 -11.36
C ASN A 360 -37.88 -29.40 -12.38
N ASP A 361 -36.89 -29.58 -13.25
CA ASP A 361 -35.97 -30.72 -13.06
C ASP A 361 -34.53 -30.40 -13.53
N SER A 362 -33.57 -31.25 -13.13
CA SER A 362 -32.14 -31.37 -13.47
C SER A 362 -31.45 -30.26 -14.30
N GLY A 363 -30.48 -29.56 -13.68
CA GLY A 363 -29.75 -28.47 -14.37
C GLY A 363 -28.48 -27.93 -13.71
N VAL A 364 -27.56 -28.76 -13.19
CA VAL A 364 -26.25 -28.29 -12.67
C VAL A 364 -25.24 -28.06 -13.81
N ALA A 365 -25.55 -27.16 -14.75
CA ALA A 365 -24.60 -26.46 -15.62
C ALA A 365 -25.31 -25.55 -16.64
N ASP A 366 -25.29 -24.22 -16.42
CA ASP A 366 -25.32 -23.27 -17.54
C ASP A 366 -24.52 -21.97 -17.28
N TRP A 367 -24.58 -21.39 -16.07
CA TRP A 367 -23.75 -20.21 -15.71
C TRP A 367 -22.23 -20.43 -15.82
N ILE A 368 -21.78 -21.68 -15.88
CA ILE A 368 -20.36 -22.05 -16.00
C ILE A 368 -19.86 -21.99 -17.47
N LYS A 369 -20.76 -22.04 -18.47
CA LYS A 369 -20.36 -22.03 -19.89
C LYS A 369 -19.92 -20.64 -20.38
N GLU A 370 -20.51 -19.56 -19.87
CA GLU A 370 -20.21 -18.19 -20.31
C GLU A 370 -18.86 -17.65 -19.77
N MET A 371 -18.22 -18.34 -18.81
CA MET A 371 -16.95 -17.91 -18.20
C MET A 371 -15.69 -18.51 -18.85
N PHE A 372 -15.81 -19.40 -19.85
CA PHE A 372 -14.64 -20.13 -20.40
C PHE A 372 -14.51 -20.16 -21.94
N VAL A 373 -15.40 -19.51 -22.69
CA VAL A 373 -15.27 -19.39 -24.16
C VAL A 373 -14.44 -18.15 -24.51
N GLY A 374 -13.11 -18.26 -24.41
CA GLY A 374 -12.21 -17.15 -24.73
C GLY A 374 -10.73 -17.47 -24.93
N TRP A 375 -10.30 -18.74 -24.86
CA TRP A 375 -8.86 -19.09 -24.87
C TRP A 375 -8.51 -20.44 -25.51
N LEU A 376 -9.17 -20.84 -26.61
CA LEU A 376 -8.78 -22.05 -27.35
C LEU A 376 -9.22 -22.11 -28.84
N TYR A 377 -8.96 -21.05 -29.61
CA TYR A 377 -8.96 -21.11 -31.08
C TYR A 377 -7.88 -20.20 -31.67
N LEU A 378 -6.82 -20.78 -32.26
CA LEU A 378 -6.08 -20.33 -33.45
C LEU A 378 -4.76 -21.11 -33.63
N THR A 379 -4.83 -22.29 -34.25
CA THR A 379 -3.72 -22.86 -35.02
C THR A 379 -4.24 -23.64 -36.23
N ASN A 380 -3.67 -23.33 -37.39
CA ASN A 380 -3.64 -24.09 -38.65
C ASN A 380 -4.97 -24.58 -39.27
N SER A 381 -5.35 -23.94 -40.37
CA SER A 381 -5.61 -24.65 -41.63
C SER A 381 -5.09 -23.83 -42.82
N GLU A 382 -4.67 -24.53 -43.87
CA GLU A 382 -3.85 -23.97 -44.96
C GLU A 382 -4.65 -23.21 -46.02
N GLN A 383 -4.02 -22.19 -46.63
CA GLN A 383 -4.16 -22.01 -48.07
C GLN A 383 -2.80 -21.82 -48.74
N GLN A 384 -2.68 -22.39 -49.93
CA GLN A 384 -1.47 -22.41 -50.75
C GLN A 384 -1.50 -21.23 -51.74
N GLN A 385 -0.34 -20.68 -52.11
CA GLN A 385 0.21 -20.88 -53.47
C GLN A 385 1.58 -20.17 -53.72
N ARG A 386 2.52 -20.99 -54.19
CA ARG A 386 3.56 -20.74 -55.22
C ARG A 386 4.01 -19.28 -55.50
N VAL A 387 5.28 -19.00 -55.16
CA VAL A 387 6.30 -18.54 -56.14
C VAL A 387 7.59 -19.30 -55.83
N THR A 388 8.38 -19.70 -56.85
CA THR A 388 9.58 -20.54 -56.68
C THR A 388 10.70 -20.07 -57.62
N THR A 389 11.96 -20.04 -57.15
CA THR A 389 13.18 -19.70 -57.92
C THR A 389 13.22 -18.21 -58.37
N VAL A 390 14.33 -17.50 -58.54
CA VAL A 390 15.79 -17.79 -58.67
C VAL A 390 16.57 -16.69 -57.87
N MET A 391 17.90 -16.65 -57.62
CA MET A 391 19.08 -17.42 -58.07
C MET A 391 20.26 -17.31 -57.04
N GLN A 392 21.30 -18.12 -57.22
CA GLN A 392 22.73 -17.89 -56.87
C GLN A 392 23.18 -17.45 -55.44
N ASN A 393 23.77 -18.43 -54.75
CA ASN A 393 25.02 -18.30 -53.97
C ASN A 393 26.24 -18.32 -54.94
N PRO A 394 27.51 -18.14 -54.49
CA PRO A 394 28.02 -17.54 -53.24
C PRO A 394 29.07 -16.43 -53.51
N ASP A 395 29.66 -15.78 -52.49
CA ASP A 395 31.07 -16.03 -52.12
C ASP A 395 31.56 -15.27 -50.86
N THR A 396 32.73 -15.70 -50.35
CA THR A 396 33.34 -15.22 -49.10
C THR A 396 34.07 -13.88 -49.20
N SER A 397 33.83 -12.98 -48.24
CA SER A 397 34.84 -11.99 -47.81
C SER A 397 34.66 -11.58 -46.35
N SER A 398 35.74 -11.70 -45.55
CA SER A 398 36.02 -10.99 -44.29
C SER A 398 34.82 -10.51 -43.44
N HIS A 399 34.51 -11.23 -42.37
CA HIS A 399 34.03 -10.58 -41.15
C HIS A 399 35.17 -9.72 -40.59
N GLU A 400 35.23 -8.45 -41.00
CA GLU A 400 35.99 -7.47 -40.25
C GLU A 400 35.43 -7.40 -38.83
N SER A 401 36.32 -7.49 -37.84
CA SER A 401 35.93 -7.21 -36.47
C SER A 401 35.66 -5.72 -36.37
N VAL A 402 34.39 -5.35 -36.19
CA VAL A 402 34.00 -3.99 -35.79
C VAL A 402 34.57 -3.77 -34.39
N ARG A 403 35.81 -3.30 -34.34
CA ARG A 403 36.49 -2.87 -33.13
C ARG A 403 35.63 -1.81 -32.46
N ALA A 404 35.57 -1.84 -31.13
CA ALA A 404 34.93 -0.79 -30.37
C ALA A 404 35.50 0.56 -30.80
N ASP A 405 34.63 1.46 -31.29
CA ASP A 405 35.04 2.77 -31.75
C ASP A 405 35.47 3.61 -30.54
N ASN A 406 36.75 3.96 -30.49
CA ASN A 406 37.36 4.62 -29.33
C ASN A 406 37.10 6.14 -29.35
N GLY A 407 35.82 6.50 -29.32
CA GLY A 407 35.39 7.83 -28.91
C GLY A 407 35.59 8.00 -27.40
N PRO A 408 36.22 9.10 -26.93
CA PRO A 408 36.47 9.32 -25.51
C PRO A 408 35.19 9.60 -24.70
N ASP A 409 35.30 9.51 -23.38
CA ASP A 409 34.30 9.91 -22.38
C ASP A 409 33.00 9.06 -22.33
N THR A 410 33.18 7.77 -22.01
CA THR A 410 32.10 6.89 -21.52
C THR A 410 32.07 6.84 -19.98
N THR A 411 30.88 6.75 -19.39
CA THR A 411 30.73 6.73 -17.91
C THR A 411 30.77 5.31 -17.36
N LEU A 412 29.92 4.47 -17.93
CA LEU A 412 29.60 3.11 -17.55
C LEU A 412 29.42 2.32 -18.84
N ARG A 413 30.11 1.19 -18.94
CA ARG A 413 30.06 0.29 -20.08
C ARG A 413 29.78 -1.13 -19.59
N LEU A 414 28.93 -1.82 -20.33
CA LEU A 414 28.51 -3.19 -20.13
C LEU A 414 28.91 -3.97 -21.38
N ASP A 415 29.63 -5.07 -21.20
CA ASP A 415 30.08 -5.98 -22.25
C ASP A 415 29.53 -7.38 -21.95
N ASP A 416 28.56 -7.83 -22.76
CA ASP A 416 27.86 -9.12 -22.72
C ASP A 416 27.35 -9.56 -21.34
N VAL A 417 26.76 -8.58 -20.64
CA VAL A 417 26.31 -8.68 -19.26
C VAL A 417 24.96 -9.38 -19.20
N SER A 418 24.88 -10.52 -18.50
CA SER A 418 23.62 -11.22 -18.21
C SER A 418 23.39 -11.39 -16.71
N PHE A 419 22.15 -11.68 -16.32
CA PHE A 419 21.81 -12.02 -14.94
C PHE A 419 20.72 -13.09 -14.86
N ALA A 420 21.01 -14.20 -14.18
CA ALA A 420 20.10 -15.30 -13.95
C ALA A 420 20.00 -15.65 -12.45
N VAL A 421 18.82 -16.11 -12.05
CA VAL A 421 18.55 -16.72 -10.74
C VAL A 421 18.12 -18.18 -10.95
N PRO A 422 18.21 -19.07 -9.94
CA PRO A 422 18.03 -20.52 -10.14
C PRO A 422 16.70 -21.00 -10.77
N SER A 423 15.70 -20.13 -10.89
CA SER A 423 14.41 -20.41 -11.52
C SER A 423 14.14 -19.66 -12.83
N ARG A 424 14.98 -18.70 -13.25
CA ARG A 424 14.83 -17.92 -14.50
C ARG A 424 16.02 -17.00 -14.80
N THR A 425 16.27 -16.76 -16.07
CA THR A 425 17.00 -15.56 -16.53
C THR A 425 16.18 -14.30 -16.22
N LEU A 426 16.85 -13.19 -15.89
CA LEU A 426 16.24 -11.88 -15.60
C LEU A 426 16.78 -10.78 -16.52
N LEU A 427 18.01 -10.94 -17.01
CA LEU A 427 18.61 -10.15 -18.08
C LEU A 427 19.38 -11.09 -18.99
N HIS A 428 19.13 -10.97 -20.29
CA HIS A 428 19.85 -11.69 -21.35
C HIS A 428 21.20 -10.98 -21.61
N SER A 429 21.98 -11.39 -22.61
CA SER A 429 23.27 -10.73 -22.87
C SER A 429 23.04 -9.28 -23.33
N LEU A 430 23.48 -8.31 -22.55
CA LEU A 430 23.37 -6.89 -22.84
C LEU A 430 24.75 -6.23 -22.93
N SER A 431 25.03 -5.68 -24.12
CA SER A 431 26.17 -4.81 -24.39
C SER A 431 25.67 -3.37 -24.60
N LEU A 432 26.13 -2.44 -23.75
CA LEU A 432 25.53 -1.11 -23.60
C LEU A 432 26.57 -0.10 -23.07
N THR A 433 26.54 1.15 -23.55
CA THR A 433 27.45 2.22 -23.11
C THR A 433 26.67 3.50 -22.78
N PHE A 434 26.94 4.08 -21.61
CA PHE A 434 26.31 5.32 -21.16
C PHE A 434 27.24 6.54 -21.36
N PRO A 435 26.85 7.54 -22.18
CA PRO A 435 27.67 8.71 -22.47
C PRO A 435 27.89 9.60 -21.23
N ILE A 436 29.02 10.32 -21.17
CA ILE A 436 29.30 11.27 -20.07
C ILE A 436 28.39 12.51 -20.15
N GLY A 437 27.95 12.98 -18.98
CA GLY A 437 27.25 14.26 -18.82
C GLY A 437 25.83 14.27 -19.40
N LYS A 438 25.19 13.10 -19.48
CA LYS A 438 23.83 12.93 -20.02
C LYS A 438 22.88 12.28 -19.01
N VAL A 439 21.58 12.62 -19.14
CA VAL A 439 20.49 11.92 -18.44
C VAL A 439 19.98 10.77 -19.30
N CYS A 440 20.13 9.55 -18.79
CA CYS A 440 19.80 8.29 -19.46
C CYS A 440 18.59 7.63 -18.76
N GLY A 441 17.47 7.48 -19.46
CA GLY A 441 16.26 6.85 -18.93
C GLY A 441 16.16 5.36 -19.25
N LEU A 442 15.97 4.52 -18.24
CA LEU A 442 15.63 3.10 -18.41
C LEU A 442 14.10 2.95 -18.38
N ILE A 443 13.51 2.46 -19.48
CA ILE A 443 12.05 2.39 -19.71
C ILE A 443 11.58 0.97 -20.09
N GLY A 444 10.25 0.76 -20.13
CA GLY A 444 9.61 -0.51 -20.47
C GLY A 444 8.77 -1.11 -19.32
N HIS A 445 8.18 -2.27 -19.54
CA HIS A 445 7.17 -2.85 -18.64
C HIS A 445 7.69 -3.25 -17.23
N ASN A 446 6.77 -3.55 -16.31
CA ASN A 446 7.12 -4.08 -14.99
C ASN A 446 7.70 -5.49 -15.09
N GLY A 447 8.87 -5.71 -14.46
CA GLY A 447 9.61 -6.97 -14.54
C GLY A 447 10.60 -7.08 -15.70
N SER A 448 10.76 -6.06 -16.55
CA SER A 448 11.69 -6.10 -17.70
C SER A 448 13.20 -6.01 -17.36
N GLY A 449 13.58 -6.11 -16.08
CA GLY A 449 14.98 -6.11 -15.65
C GLY A 449 15.62 -4.75 -15.35
N LYS A 450 14.93 -3.61 -15.59
CA LYS A 450 15.46 -2.23 -15.37
C LYS A 450 16.25 -2.05 -14.06
N SER A 451 15.61 -2.34 -12.94
CA SER A 451 16.21 -2.17 -11.61
C SER A 451 17.33 -3.19 -11.32
N THR A 452 17.30 -4.37 -11.95
CA THR A 452 18.40 -5.35 -11.90
C THR A 452 19.62 -4.81 -12.63
N LEU A 453 19.43 -4.26 -13.83
CA LEU A 453 20.48 -3.64 -14.64
C LEU A 453 21.16 -2.49 -13.88
N LEU A 454 20.36 -1.67 -13.18
CA LEU A 454 20.86 -0.58 -12.35
C LEU A 454 21.59 -1.08 -11.09
N LYS A 455 21.08 -2.14 -10.43
CA LYS A 455 21.70 -2.73 -9.23
C LYS A 455 23.04 -3.41 -9.52
N MET A 456 23.23 -3.99 -10.70
CA MET A 456 24.55 -4.51 -11.10
C MET A 456 25.58 -3.39 -11.30
N GLN A 457 25.20 -2.31 -11.99
CA GLN A 457 26.06 -1.13 -12.16
C GLN A 457 26.46 -0.50 -10.81
N GLY A 458 25.55 -0.51 -9.82
CA GLY A 458 25.80 -0.07 -8.45
C GLY A 458 26.57 -1.06 -7.57
N ARG A 459 27.09 -2.19 -8.10
CA ARG A 459 27.74 -3.29 -7.34
C ARG A 459 26.85 -3.97 -6.27
N HIS A 460 25.52 -3.80 -6.35
CA HIS A 460 24.57 -4.46 -5.45
C HIS A 460 24.22 -5.89 -5.90
N GLN A 461 24.50 -6.24 -7.15
CA GLN A 461 24.37 -7.60 -7.69
C GLN A 461 25.59 -7.88 -8.60
N THR A 462 26.15 -9.08 -8.51
CA THR A 462 27.20 -9.55 -9.43
C THR A 462 26.53 -10.10 -10.69
N PRO A 463 26.98 -9.74 -11.91
CA PRO A 463 26.43 -10.34 -13.13
C PRO A 463 26.77 -11.84 -13.24
N SER A 464 25.95 -12.58 -13.99
CA SER A 464 26.13 -14.02 -14.23
C SER A 464 27.12 -14.30 -15.38
N SER A 465 27.20 -13.40 -16.35
CA SER A 465 28.23 -13.35 -17.41
C SER A 465 28.56 -11.90 -17.73
N GLY A 466 29.64 -11.68 -18.49
CA GLY A 466 30.04 -10.36 -18.97
C GLY A 466 30.75 -9.49 -17.93
N VAL A 467 31.08 -8.28 -18.34
CA VAL A 467 31.86 -7.31 -17.54
C VAL A 467 31.13 -5.98 -17.52
N ILE A 468 31.12 -5.33 -16.35
CA ILE A 468 30.75 -3.92 -16.21
C ILE A 468 32.01 -3.14 -15.85
N SER A 469 32.25 -2.02 -16.53
CA SER A 469 33.37 -1.12 -16.28
C SER A 469 32.91 0.32 -16.08
N VAL A 470 33.68 1.06 -15.28
CA VAL A 470 33.54 2.51 -15.07
C VAL A 470 34.85 3.12 -15.51
N LYS A 471 34.85 4.03 -16.50
CA LYS A 471 36.06 4.61 -17.10
C LYS A 471 37.10 3.52 -17.41
N ASP A 472 36.66 2.56 -18.22
CA ASP A 472 37.40 1.38 -18.70
C ASP A 472 37.95 0.44 -17.61
N THR A 473 37.67 0.72 -16.33
CA THR A 473 38.14 -0.07 -15.19
C THR A 473 37.01 -0.96 -14.68
N PRO A 474 37.14 -2.30 -14.73
CA PRO A 474 36.09 -3.25 -14.32
C PRO A 474 35.65 -3.07 -12.85
N LEU A 475 34.34 -3.22 -12.58
CA LEU A 475 33.77 -3.07 -11.23
C LEU A 475 34.50 -3.83 -10.10
N PRO A 476 34.99 -5.07 -10.29
CA PRO A 476 35.74 -5.79 -9.26
C PRO A 476 37.09 -5.14 -8.88
N CYS A 477 37.70 -4.38 -9.79
CA CYS A 477 39.02 -3.76 -9.60
C CYS A 477 38.97 -2.48 -8.74
N TRP A 478 37.79 -1.91 -8.51
CA TRP A 478 37.64 -0.70 -7.71
C TRP A 478 37.58 -0.99 -6.21
N ASP A 479 38.36 -0.27 -5.40
CA ASP A 479 38.10 -0.15 -3.97
C ASP A 479 36.77 0.60 -3.71
N SER A 480 36.11 0.30 -2.60
CA SER A 480 34.77 0.84 -2.30
C SER A 480 34.73 2.36 -2.14
N LYS A 481 35.83 3.01 -1.72
CA LYS A 481 35.90 4.45 -1.49
C LYS A 481 36.14 5.22 -2.80
N SER A 482 36.98 4.70 -3.70
CA SER A 482 37.16 5.27 -5.04
C SER A 482 35.96 5.01 -5.94
N PHE A 483 35.32 3.83 -5.84
CA PHE A 483 34.06 3.55 -6.52
C PHE A 483 32.97 4.55 -6.12
N ALA A 484 32.79 4.77 -4.81
CA ALA A 484 31.81 5.74 -4.27
C ALA A 484 32.19 7.23 -4.50
N ARG A 485 33.23 7.53 -5.27
CA ARG A 485 33.52 8.87 -5.83
C ARG A 485 33.22 8.95 -7.34
N GLN A 486 33.08 7.82 -8.03
CA GLN A 486 32.63 7.79 -9.41
C GLN A 486 31.11 7.55 -9.49
N VAL A 487 30.56 6.68 -8.64
CA VAL A 487 29.16 6.23 -8.71
C VAL A 487 28.46 6.41 -7.36
N ALA A 488 27.31 7.08 -7.39
CA ALA A 488 26.35 7.13 -6.29
C ALA A 488 25.06 6.39 -6.71
N TYR A 489 24.37 5.76 -5.76
CA TYR A 489 23.14 5.00 -6.03
C TYR A 489 22.02 5.36 -5.04
N LEU A 490 20.84 5.62 -5.58
CA LEU A 490 19.59 5.87 -4.85
C LEU A 490 18.65 4.66 -5.09
N PRO A 491 18.45 3.79 -4.08
CA PRO A 491 17.53 2.66 -4.21
C PRO A 491 16.06 3.09 -4.14
N GLN A 492 15.20 2.36 -4.87
CA GLN A 492 13.74 2.48 -4.82
C GLN A 492 13.19 2.33 -3.39
N GLN A 493 13.79 1.44 -2.60
CA GLN A 493 13.52 1.31 -1.18
C GLN A 493 14.62 2.02 -0.37
N LEU A 494 14.32 3.24 0.05
CA LEU A 494 15.22 4.09 0.84
C LEU A 494 15.49 3.45 2.21
N PRO A 495 16.76 3.33 2.66
CA PRO A 495 17.09 2.80 3.98
C PRO A 495 16.46 3.58 5.14
N ALA A 496 16.46 2.98 6.33
CA ALA A 496 16.08 3.66 7.56
C ALA A 496 17.21 4.61 8.02
N ALA A 497 16.86 5.89 8.23
CA ALA A 497 17.74 6.92 8.79
C ALA A 497 17.04 7.60 9.99
N GLU A 498 16.58 6.78 10.94
CA GLU A 498 15.83 7.26 12.10
C GLU A 498 16.71 8.11 13.03
N GLY A 499 16.15 9.23 13.52
CA GLY A 499 16.83 10.14 14.44
C GLY A 499 17.72 11.20 13.77
N MET A 500 18.00 11.11 12.46
CA MET A 500 18.88 12.08 11.77
C MET A 500 18.12 13.32 11.27
N THR A 501 18.78 14.48 11.28
CA THR A 501 18.32 15.67 10.56
C THR A 501 18.64 15.58 9.06
N VAL A 502 17.92 16.30 8.18
CA VAL A 502 18.23 16.30 6.73
C VAL A 502 19.70 16.66 6.51
N ARG A 503 20.20 17.62 7.30
CA ARG A 503 21.59 18.06 7.30
C ARG A 503 22.59 16.96 7.67
N GLU A 504 22.25 16.08 8.60
CA GLU A 504 23.11 14.94 8.99
C GLU A 504 23.05 13.81 7.98
N LEU A 505 21.89 13.49 7.40
CA LEU A 505 21.78 12.54 6.29
C LEU A 505 22.57 13.03 5.07
N VAL A 506 22.37 14.28 4.65
CA VAL A 506 23.13 14.89 3.54
C VAL A 506 24.64 14.93 3.84
N ALA A 507 25.03 15.09 5.11
CA ALA A 507 26.43 14.99 5.53
C ALA A 507 27.01 13.57 5.39
N LEU A 508 26.22 12.50 5.53
CA LEU A 508 26.69 11.12 5.26
C LEU A 508 27.09 10.92 3.80
N GLY A 509 26.49 11.66 2.85
CA GLY A 509 26.89 11.65 1.45
C GLY A 509 28.38 11.97 1.27
N ARG A 510 28.97 12.81 2.13
CA ARG A 510 30.40 13.17 2.07
C ARG A 510 31.35 12.11 2.66
N TYR A 511 30.85 10.96 3.10
CA TYR A 511 31.67 9.86 3.64
C TYR A 511 32.78 9.35 2.69
N PRO A 512 32.58 9.17 1.37
CA PRO A 512 33.64 8.75 0.44
C PRO A 512 34.79 9.76 0.34
N TRP A 513 34.54 11.02 0.69
CA TRP A 513 35.57 12.06 0.72
C TRP A 513 36.37 11.98 2.02
N HIS A 514 35.71 12.01 3.18
CA HIS A 514 36.38 12.15 4.48
C HIS A 514 36.74 10.83 5.21
N GLY A 515 35.96 9.75 5.04
CA GLY A 515 36.24 8.43 5.65
C GLY A 515 35.86 8.26 7.13
N ALA A 516 36.11 7.07 7.68
CA ALA A 516 35.54 6.58 8.95
C ALA A 516 35.86 7.38 10.22
N LEU A 517 36.98 8.12 10.26
CA LEU A 517 37.35 8.97 11.41
C LEU A 517 36.68 10.36 11.38
N TRP A 518 35.89 10.66 10.34
CA TRP A 518 35.22 11.96 10.21
C TRP A 518 33.96 12.03 11.07
N GLN A 519 34.06 12.78 12.17
CA GLN A 519 32.90 13.16 12.97
C GLN A 519 32.30 14.46 12.43
N TYR A 520 30.98 14.51 12.23
CA TYR A 520 30.25 15.74 11.93
C TYR A 520 30.29 16.70 13.14
N ARG A 521 31.32 17.54 13.21
CA ARG A 521 31.49 18.55 14.26
C ARG A 521 30.47 19.68 14.11
N SER A 522 29.29 19.48 14.69
CA SER A 522 28.33 20.57 14.92
C SER A 522 28.98 21.63 15.81
N ARG A 523 29.40 22.75 15.20
CA ARG A 523 30.15 23.82 15.85
C ARG A 523 29.21 24.63 16.77
N LYS A 524 29.22 24.33 18.07
CA LYS A 524 28.74 25.27 19.09
C LYS A 524 29.48 26.62 18.91
N GLY A 525 28.72 27.71 18.78
CA GLY A 525 29.26 29.07 18.64
C GLY A 525 29.41 29.55 17.18
N GLY A 526 28.40 30.31 16.73
CA GLY A 526 28.42 31.03 15.45
C GLY A 526 27.06 31.62 15.06
N LYS A 527 26.83 32.91 15.33
CA LYS A 527 25.76 33.66 14.65
C LYS A 527 26.07 33.74 13.14
N ARG A 528 25.03 33.95 12.32
CA ARG A 528 25.11 34.34 10.90
C ARG A 528 25.43 33.24 9.87
N TYR A 529 24.51 32.28 9.70
CA TYR A 529 24.15 31.80 8.36
C TYR A 529 22.62 31.58 8.29
N ARG A 530 21.94 32.24 7.34
CA ARG A 530 20.46 32.32 7.28
C ARG A 530 19.96 32.11 5.83
N ARG A 531 19.74 30.86 5.45
CA ARG A 531 18.87 30.44 4.31
C ARG A 531 18.53 28.95 4.44
N ARG A 532 17.28 28.62 4.10
CA ARG A 532 16.56 27.32 3.95
C ARG A 532 17.35 26.02 4.21
N GLY A 533 16.72 25.07 4.92
CA GLY A 533 17.19 23.67 5.04
C GLY A 533 17.59 23.25 6.46
N ALA A 534 16.65 23.27 7.41
CA ALA A 534 16.87 22.84 8.80
C ALA A 534 15.76 21.89 9.31
N GLU A 535 15.19 21.09 8.42
CA GLU A 535 14.22 20.04 8.74
C GLU A 535 14.89 18.73 9.18
N ALA A 536 14.11 17.85 9.82
CA ALA A 536 14.53 16.48 10.10
C ALA A 536 14.34 15.57 8.87
N VAL A 537 15.11 14.47 8.73
CA VAL A 537 14.78 13.42 7.72
C VAL A 537 13.37 12.87 7.96
N ARG A 538 12.90 13.00 9.21
CA ARG A 538 11.61 12.58 9.74
C ARG A 538 10.44 13.46 9.29
N SER A 539 10.34 13.74 7.99
CA SER A 539 9.09 14.20 7.38
C SER A 539 8.14 13.00 7.15
N PRO A 540 6.83 13.13 7.41
CA PRO A 540 5.84 12.12 7.06
C PRO A 540 5.55 12.06 5.55
N PHE A 541 5.95 13.08 4.78
CA PHE A 541 5.75 13.12 3.34
C PHE A 541 6.82 12.29 2.63
N GLY A 542 6.39 11.24 1.90
CA GLY A 542 7.29 10.36 1.15
C GLY A 542 8.25 11.12 0.24
N GLY A 543 7.73 12.17 -0.41
CA GLY A 543 8.52 13.07 -1.26
C GLY A 543 9.58 13.91 -0.55
N GLU A 544 9.40 14.26 0.73
CA GLU A 544 10.45 14.96 1.48
C GLU A 544 11.55 14.01 1.95
N ARG A 545 11.18 12.78 2.35
CA ARG A 545 12.16 11.70 2.57
C ARG A 545 12.94 11.40 1.28
N GLN A 546 12.26 11.31 0.13
CA GLN A 546 12.88 11.03 -1.16
C GLN A 546 13.78 12.19 -1.63
N ARG A 547 13.36 13.45 -1.47
CA ARG A 547 14.21 14.63 -1.69
C ARG A 547 15.41 14.68 -0.75
N ALA A 548 15.28 14.32 0.52
CA ALA A 548 16.39 14.29 1.48
C ALA A 548 17.42 13.19 1.16
N TRP A 549 16.98 12.01 0.71
CA TRP A 549 17.86 10.94 0.24
C TRP A 549 18.51 11.28 -1.11
N LEU A 550 17.77 11.85 -2.07
CA LEU A 550 18.35 12.35 -3.33
C LEU A 550 19.39 13.44 -3.04
N ALA A 551 19.14 14.37 -2.12
CA ALA A 551 20.11 15.39 -1.71
C ALA A 551 21.36 14.79 -1.06
N MET A 552 21.26 13.63 -0.39
CA MET A 552 22.42 12.88 0.11
C MET A 552 23.21 12.24 -1.03
N THR A 553 22.53 11.56 -1.97
CA THR A 553 23.15 10.97 -3.17
C THR A 553 23.83 12.05 -4.04
N VAL A 554 23.23 13.24 -4.17
CA VAL A 554 23.85 14.42 -4.80
C VAL A 554 25.03 14.95 -3.99
N ALA A 555 24.92 15.03 -2.66
CA ALA A 555 26.04 15.42 -1.80
C ALA A 555 27.17 14.37 -1.73
N GLN A 556 27.01 13.20 -2.34
CA GLN A 556 28.09 12.26 -2.59
C GLN A 556 29.09 12.76 -3.64
N ASP A 557 28.72 13.75 -4.46
CA ASP A 557 29.61 14.44 -5.43
C ASP A 557 30.25 13.45 -6.42
N SER A 558 29.46 12.46 -6.83
CA SER A 558 29.88 11.40 -7.75
C SER A 558 29.62 11.78 -9.20
N ARG A 559 30.46 11.29 -10.11
CA ARG A 559 30.39 11.58 -11.56
C ARG A 559 29.21 10.90 -12.26
N CYS A 560 28.67 9.84 -11.67
CA CYS A 560 27.48 9.14 -12.10
C CYS A 560 26.49 8.98 -10.94
N LEU A 561 25.20 9.25 -11.19
CA LEU A 561 24.10 8.97 -10.28
C LEU A 561 23.21 7.86 -10.86
N LEU A 562 23.02 6.78 -10.11
CA LEU A 562 22.12 5.67 -10.46
C LEU A 562 20.83 5.79 -9.63
N LEU A 563 19.69 6.03 -10.27
CA LEU A 563 18.43 6.37 -9.59
C LEU A 563 17.35 5.32 -9.90
N ASP A 564 17.03 4.45 -8.95
CA ASP A 564 15.99 3.44 -9.07
C ASP A 564 14.63 4.07 -8.68
N GLU A 565 13.88 4.56 -9.68
CA GLU A 565 12.60 5.26 -9.53
C GLU A 565 12.65 6.54 -8.65
N PRO A 566 13.44 7.57 -9.01
CA PRO A 566 13.59 8.80 -8.21
C PRO A 566 12.30 9.60 -7.99
N THR A 567 11.25 9.32 -8.76
CA THR A 567 9.98 10.07 -8.80
C THR A 567 8.78 9.34 -8.19
N SER A 568 8.89 8.06 -7.81
CA SER A 568 7.72 7.21 -7.51
C SER A 568 6.91 7.59 -6.25
N ALA A 569 7.49 8.36 -5.32
CA ALA A 569 6.80 8.87 -4.12
C ALA A 569 6.49 10.39 -4.19
N LEU A 570 6.46 10.97 -5.39
CA LEU A 570 6.21 12.41 -5.63
C LEU A 570 4.91 12.63 -6.41
N ASP A 571 4.21 13.73 -6.12
CA ASP A 571 3.17 14.27 -7.02
C ASP A 571 3.77 14.88 -8.30
N ILE A 572 2.94 15.12 -9.31
CA ILE A 572 3.36 15.55 -10.65
C ILE A 572 4.21 16.84 -10.61
N ALA A 573 3.90 17.79 -9.73
CA ALA A 573 4.67 19.04 -9.63
C ALA A 573 6.08 18.77 -9.07
N HIS A 574 6.18 17.99 -8.00
CA HIS A 574 7.46 17.60 -7.42
C HIS A 574 8.27 16.63 -8.31
N GLN A 575 7.61 15.79 -9.12
CA GLN A 575 8.28 14.98 -10.15
C GLN A 575 8.96 15.88 -11.18
N VAL A 576 8.25 16.89 -11.69
CA VAL A 576 8.77 17.89 -12.62
C VAL A 576 9.94 18.68 -12.01
N GLU A 577 9.84 19.11 -10.74
CA GLU A 577 10.95 19.79 -10.05
C GLU A 577 12.20 18.91 -9.94
N VAL A 578 12.05 17.64 -9.56
CA VAL A 578 13.17 16.71 -9.37
C VAL A 578 13.83 16.34 -10.70
N LEU A 579 13.05 16.06 -11.75
CA LEU A 579 13.60 15.75 -13.08
C LEU A 579 14.26 16.99 -13.71
N ALA A 580 13.70 18.18 -13.54
CA ALA A 580 14.35 19.42 -13.98
C ALA A 580 15.65 19.73 -13.21
N LEU A 581 15.73 19.40 -11.92
CA LEU A 581 16.97 19.51 -11.14
C LEU A 581 18.03 18.51 -11.62
N ILE A 582 17.65 17.27 -11.88
CA ILE A 582 18.52 16.22 -12.46
C ILE A 582 19.07 16.66 -13.82
N GLN A 583 18.21 17.17 -14.70
CA GLN A 583 18.60 17.65 -16.02
C GLN A 583 19.59 18.82 -15.93
N ARG A 584 19.33 19.81 -15.06
CA ARG A 584 20.26 20.92 -14.79
C ARG A 584 21.60 20.45 -14.25
N MET A 585 21.63 19.52 -13.29
CA MET A 585 22.88 18.96 -12.79
C MET A 585 23.69 18.29 -13.90
N SER A 586 23.04 17.58 -14.81
CA SER A 586 23.71 16.95 -15.95
C SER A 586 24.32 18.01 -16.89
N SER A 587 23.53 19.00 -17.31
CA SER A 587 23.96 20.05 -18.25
C SER A 587 24.94 21.08 -17.66
N GLU A 588 24.82 21.43 -16.38
CA GLU A 588 25.64 22.47 -15.72
C GLU A 588 26.93 21.91 -15.10
N GLN A 589 26.94 20.63 -14.70
CA GLN A 589 28.02 20.03 -13.89
C GLN A 589 28.67 18.80 -14.53
N GLY A 590 28.17 18.36 -15.70
CA GLY A 590 28.70 17.19 -16.42
C GLY A 590 28.48 15.86 -15.70
N VAL A 591 27.46 15.79 -14.84
CA VAL A 591 27.12 14.58 -14.07
C VAL A 591 26.25 13.67 -14.93
N THR A 592 26.71 12.45 -15.18
CA THR A 592 25.88 11.43 -15.83
C THR A 592 24.81 10.94 -14.86
N VAL A 593 23.58 10.75 -15.34
CA VAL A 593 22.49 10.21 -14.51
C VAL A 593 21.82 9.07 -15.25
N ILE A 594 21.65 7.91 -14.61
CA ILE A 594 20.94 6.76 -15.15
C ILE A 594 19.73 6.51 -14.25
N ALA A 595 18.53 6.76 -14.75
CA ALA A 595 17.30 6.76 -13.97
C ALA A 595 16.27 5.75 -14.51
N VAL A 596 15.69 4.94 -13.63
CA VAL A 596 14.51 4.11 -13.98
C VAL A 596 13.27 4.99 -13.94
N LEU A 597 12.56 5.09 -15.07
CA LEU A 597 11.34 5.89 -15.21
C LEU A 597 10.21 5.02 -15.79
N HIS A 598 8.99 5.20 -15.26
CA HIS A 598 7.81 4.47 -15.73
C HIS A 598 6.94 5.29 -16.70
N ASP A 599 6.89 6.60 -16.52
CA ASP A 599 6.22 7.53 -17.43
C ASP A 599 7.15 7.85 -18.62
N ILE A 600 6.75 7.39 -19.80
CA ILE A 600 7.47 7.58 -21.06
C ILE A 600 7.48 9.04 -21.52
N ASN A 601 6.44 9.82 -21.23
CA ASN A 601 6.35 11.22 -21.62
C ASN A 601 7.24 12.10 -20.71
N MET A 602 7.41 11.72 -19.43
CA MET A 602 8.43 12.31 -18.56
C MET A 602 9.84 11.90 -18.98
N ALA A 603 10.05 10.62 -19.34
CA ALA A 603 11.34 10.15 -19.82
C ALA A 603 11.78 10.87 -21.11
N ALA A 604 10.91 10.98 -22.11
CA ALA A 604 11.16 11.70 -23.36
C ALA A 604 11.43 13.20 -23.14
N ARG A 605 10.84 13.82 -22.10
CA ARG A 605 10.98 15.24 -21.79
C ARG A 605 12.27 15.59 -21.03
N TYR A 606 12.80 14.68 -20.21
CA TYR A 606 13.90 14.98 -19.29
C TYR A 606 15.18 14.17 -19.49
N CYS A 607 15.16 13.13 -20.33
CA CYS A 607 16.35 12.34 -20.67
C CYS A 607 16.92 12.73 -22.04
N ASP A 608 18.25 12.81 -22.15
CA ASP A 608 18.96 12.93 -23.43
C ASP A 608 19.00 11.61 -24.21
N TYR A 609 18.99 10.49 -23.48
CA TYR A 609 19.13 9.14 -24.01
C TYR A 609 18.15 8.20 -23.31
N LEU A 610 17.62 7.22 -24.02
CA LEU A 610 16.67 6.24 -23.52
C LEU A 610 17.11 4.83 -23.90
N VAL A 611 16.91 3.88 -22.99
CA VAL A 611 17.16 2.44 -23.19
C VAL A 611 15.92 1.68 -22.76
N ALA A 612 15.34 0.92 -23.69
CA ALA A 612 14.05 0.27 -23.50
C ALA A 612 14.20 -1.26 -23.37
N LEU A 613 13.69 -1.80 -22.26
CA LEU A 613 13.80 -3.22 -21.93
C LEU A 613 12.44 -3.92 -21.93
N ARG A 614 12.37 -5.12 -22.50
CA ARG A 614 11.23 -6.05 -22.43
C ARG A 614 11.74 -7.48 -22.24
N GLY A 615 11.13 -8.25 -21.34
CA GLY A 615 11.51 -9.65 -21.06
C GLY A 615 12.90 -9.87 -20.42
N GLY A 616 13.72 -8.83 -20.28
CA GLY A 616 15.14 -8.94 -19.94
C GLY A 616 16.09 -8.70 -21.12
N GLU A 617 15.54 -8.37 -22.29
CA GLU A 617 16.26 -8.00 -23.52
C GLU A 617 16.11 -6.50 -23.81
N MET A 618 17.06 -5.92 -24.55
CA MET A 618 17.00 -4.53 -25.01
C MET A 618 16.30 -4.47 -26.38
N ILE A 619 15.16 -3.78 -26.42
CA ILE A 619 14.33 -3.63 -27.61
C ILE A 619 14.79 -2.45 -28.47
N ALA A 620 15.18 -1.34 -27.82
CA ALA A 620 15.64 -0.14 -28.50
C ALA A 620 16.51 0.72 -27.56
N GLN A 621 17.38 1.53 -28.16
CA GLN A 621 18.14 2.58 -27.47
C GLN A 621 18.34 3.78 -28.41
N GLY A 622 18.40 5.01 -27.88
CA GLY A 622 18.56 6.21 -28.70
C GLY A 622 18.14 7.49 -27.99
N THR A 623 17.99 8.58 -28.75
CA THR A 623 17.38 9.83 -28.27
C THR A 623 15.86 9.65 -28.05
N PRO A 624 15.21 10.56 -27.29
CA PRO A 624 13.75 10.61 -27.19
C PRO A 624 13.03 10.46 -28.53
N ASP A 625 13.42 11.23 -29.56
CA ASP A 625 12.73 11.22 -30.86
C ASP A 625 12.89 9.89 -31.63
N ALA A 626 13.96 9.13 -31.39
CA ALA A 626 14.14 7.81 -31.99
C ALA A 626 13.30 6.72 -31.29
N ILE A 627 13.07 6.88 -29.99
CA ILE A 627 12.27 5.95 -29.18
C ILE A 627 10.77 6.28 -29.22
N MET A 628 10.42 7.56 -29.38
CA MET A 628 9.05 8.04 -29.52
C MET A 628 8.55 7.82 -30.96
N THR A 629 8.44 6.56 -31.34
CA THR A 629 7.71 6.09 -32.54
C THR A 629 6.68 5.02 -32.13
N PRO A 630 5.49 4.97 -32.75
CA PRO A 630 4.45 3.98 -32.40
C PRO A 630 4.96 2.54 -32.36
N GLN A 631 5.79 2.17 -33.34
CA GLN A 631 6.36 0.83 -33.50
C GLN A 631 7.29 0.45 -32.34
N VAL A 632 8.14 1.39 -31.89
CA VAL A 632 9.03 1.14 -30.74
C VAL A 632 8.24 1.10 -29.44
N LEU A 633 7.27 1.99 -29.23
CA LEU A 633 6.44 1.97 -28.02
C LEU A 633 5.60 0.68 -27.92
N GLU A 634 5.01 0.21 -29.03
CA GLU A 634 4.30 -1.06 -29.07
C GLU A 634 5.23 -2.28 -28.84
N ALA A 635 6.44 -2.26 -29.42
CA ALA A 635 7.46 -3.27 -29.17
C ALA A 635 7.93 -3.29 -27.69
N VAL A 636 7.89 -2.16 -26.98
CA VAL A 636 8.34 -2.03 -25.59
C VAL A 636 7.23 -2.33 -24.57
N TYR A 637 6.01 -1.86 -24.80
CA TYR A 637 4.89 -1.93 -23.85
C TYR A 637 3.85 -3.01 -24.21
N GLY A 638 3.78 -3.48 -25.46
CA GLY A 638 2.83 -4.50 -25.90
C GLY A 638 1.39 -4.02 -26.10
N ILE A 639 1.21 -2.71 -26.29
CA ILE A 639 -0.06 -2.05 -26.59
C ILE A 639 0.15 -1.05 -27.73
N SER A 640 -0.88 -0.81 -28.55
CA SER A 640 -0.80 0.21 -29.61
C SER A 640 -0.79 1.62 -28.98
N MET A 641 0.14 2.46 -29.43
CA MET A 641 0.32 3.82 -28.90
C MET A 641 0.49 4.84 -30.03
N GLY A 642 -0.31 5.90 -29.98
CA GLY A 642 -0.19 7.06 -30.85
C GLY A 642 0.76 8.10 -30.27
N ILE A 643 1.24 9.02 -31.11
CA ILE A 643 2.17 10.08 -30.71
C ILE A 643 1.76 11.40 -31.35
N LEU A 644 1.77 12.47 -30.55
CA LEU A 644 1.50 13.84 -30.97
C LEU A 644 2.76 14.72 -30.79
N PRO A 645 3.00 15.70 -31.68
CA PRO A 645 3.96 16.76 -31.40
C PRO A 645 3.48 17.59 -30.20
N HIS A 646 4.39 18.01 -29.34
CA HIS A 646 4.04 18.81 -28.17
C HIS A 646 3.55 20.21 -28.60
N PRO A 647 2.36 20.68 -28.16
CA PRO A 647 1.78 21.94 -28.64
C PRO A 647 2.66 23.18 -28.47
N GLY A 648 3.56 23.18 -27.47
CA GLY A 648 4.55 24.23 -27.22
C GLY A 648 5.97 23.94 -27.71
N GLY A 649 6.18 23.01 -28.66
CA GLY A 649 7.51 22.72 -29.23
C GLY A 649 8.49 22.00 -28.29
N GLY A 650 7.98 21.18 -27.38
CA GLY A 650 8.78 20.29 -26.52
C GLY A 650 8.88 18.87 -27.07
N ALA A 651 9.43 17.95 -26.26
CA ALA A 651 9.54 16.53 -26.62
C ALA A 651 8.16 15.89 -26.94
N PRO A 652 8.08 14.91 -27.88
CA PRO A 652 6.82 14.28 -28.28
C PRO A 652 6.00 13.71 -27.11
N VAL A 653 4.68 13.63 -27.28
CA VAL A 653 3.74 13.11 -26.28
C VAL A 653 3.05 11.87 -26.83
N SER A 654 3.25 10.73 -26.17
CA SER A 654 2.57 9.47 -26.47
C SER A 654 1.23 9.35 -25.73
N PHE A 655 0.30 8.65 -26.36
CA PHE A 655 -1.02 8.30 -25.82
C PHE A 655 -1.38 6.85 -26.23
N VAL A 656 -2.29 6.21 -25.50
CA VAL A 656 -2.81 4.88 -25.87
C VAL A 656 -3.94 5.07 -26.89
N CYS A 657 -3.93 4.25 -27.95
CA CYS A 657 -4.95 4.24 -29.01
C CYS A 657 -6.30 3.69 -28.54
#